data_AF-A0AAV5KST2-F1
#
_entry.id   AF-A0AAV5KST2-F1
#
_cell.length_a   1.000
_cell.length_b   1.000
_cell.length_c   1.000
_cell.angle_alpha   90.00
_cell.angle_beta   90.00
_cell.angle_gamma   90.00
#
_symmetry.space_group_name_H-M   'P 1'
#
loop_
_entity.id
_entity.type
_entity.pdbx_description
1 polymer ?
#
loop_
_entity_poly.entity_id
_entity_poly.type
_entity_poly.pdbx_seq_one_letter_code
_entity_poly.pdbx_strand_id
1 'polypeptide(L)'
;MLRSRFQSLPGAFNACLVPVEKSEKPKKKGLKTTFSRKFDKITSSKENEAAKFAQMWNKIISSFREEDLINNREMDLLLVPYGVDPDVDLIQWPPFLLASKIPIALDMAKDSNGKDRELKKRLNSDDYMRCAVRECYASCKSIINFLVLGEREKMVINDIFTKVDEHIQKETLITELNMSALPSLYEQFVKLIEYLLANRKEDKDGVVIVLLDMLEVVTRDIMEDEVPSLLDSSHGGKHEGMTPLDQQHQYFGKLGFPLTTETEAWKEKIRRLHLLLTVKESAMDVPSNLEARRRISFFSNSLFMHMPAAPKVRNMLSFSILTPYYSEDVLFSINALEKPNEDGVSILFYLQKIFPDEWKNFLERVKCNSEEELRGDDELEEELRHWASYRGQTLTKTVRGMMYYRKAMELQAFLDMAKDEDLMKGYKAAELESEQQSKSERSVWVQCQAVADMKFTYVVSCQQYGIHKRSGDARAKDILKLMTRYPSLRVAYIDEVEETSKENSKSKKMVNKVYYSALVKAALPTKPVDSSDPVQNLDQVIYRIKLPGPAILGEGKPENQNHAIIFTRGEGLQTIDMNQDNYMEEAFKMRNLLQEFLKNHDGVRYPTILGLREHIFTGSVSSLAWFMSNQETSFVTIGQRVLANPLRVRFHYGHPDVFDRLFHLTRGGVSKASKVINLSEDIFAGFNSTLREGSVTLHEYIQVGKGRDVGLNQISMFEAKIANGNGEQTLSRDIYRLGHRFDFFRMLSCYFTTVGFYFSTLLTVLTMYVFLYGRLYLVLSGLEERLRSETLVENNKPLQVALASQSFVQIGFLMALPMMMEIGLERGFRSALTDFILMQLQLAPVFFTFSLGTRTHYYGRTLLHGGAEYRGTGRGFVVFHAKFADNYRFYSRSHFVKGIELMILLLVYHLFGHLYTGVVAYILIITSMWFMVGTWLFAPFLFNPSGFEWQKIVDDWADWNKWISNLGGIGVSPEKSWESWWEKEQEHLRYSGKLGIIVEILLALRFFLYQYGLVYRLSIIKNSQSFLVYVASWLVIVLILLIVKAVSVGRRRLSANFQLLFRLIKGLIFTTFVTIFLVLLTLPHMTPKDIIVCVLAFMPTGWGLLLIAQACKPVIQRAGFWGSVRTLARGYEIVMGLLLFTPVAFLAWFPFVSEFQTRMLFNQAFSRGLQISRILGGQGKDRSSKNKE
;
A
#
# COMPACT_ATOMS: atom_id res chain seq x y z
N MET A 1 7.69 15.44 -17.59
CA MET A 1 6.61 16.34 -17.13
C MET A 1 7.10 17.37 -16.10
N LEU A 2 7.87 16.98 -15.06
CA LEU A 2 8.40 17.91 -14.05
C LEU A 2 9.22 19.07 -14.69
N ARG A 3 10.21 18.75 -15.53
CA ARG A 3 11.09 19.73 -16.19
C ARG A 3 10.34 20.81 -16.98
N SER A 4 9.32 20.42 -17.74
CA SER A 4 8.57 21.34 -18.61
C SER A 4 7.68 22.32 -17.84
N ARG A 5 7.33 22.02 -16.59
CA ARG A 5 6.49 22.87 -15.74
C ARG A 5 7.25 23.52 -14.58
N PHE A 6 8.51 23.17 -14.36
CA PHE A 6 9.27 23.61 -13.19
C PHE A 6 9.35 25.15 -13.07
N GLN A 7 9.45 25.89 -14.18
CA GLN A 7 9.45 27.37 -14.14
C GLN A 7 8.19 27.98 -13.49
N SER A 8 7.05 27.28 -13.58
CA SER A 8 5.79 27.72 -12.97
C SER A 8 5.58 27.21 -11.54
N LEU A 9 6.43 26.27 -11.09
CA LEU A 9 6.29 25.60 -9.81
C LEU A 9 6.52 26.56 -8.62
N PRO A 10 7.55 27.41 -8.60
CA PRO A 10 7.72 28.39 -7.51
C PRO A 10 6.51 29.32 -7.34
N GLY A 11 5.93 29.81 -8.45
CA GLY A 11 4.74 30.66 -8.41
C GLY A 11 3.51 29.93 -7.88
N ALA A 12 3.27 28.69 -8.33
CA ALA A 12 2.19 27.85 -7.80
C ALA A 12 2.40 27.54 -6.31
N PHE A 13 3.64 27.29 -5.92
CA PHE A 13 4.03 27.00 -4.55
C PHE A 13 3.70 28.17 -3.62
N ASN A 14 4.14 29.38 -3.95
CA ASN A 14 3.88 30.56 -3.14
C ASN A 14 2.38 30.90 -3.10
N ALA A 15 1.68 30.81 -4.23
CA ALA A 15 0.25 31.10 -4.28
C ALA A 15 -0.61 30.12 -3.46
N CYS A 16 -0.21 28.85 -3.39
CA CYS A 16 -0.98 27.81 -2.73
C CYS A 16 -0.53 27.61 -1.28
N LEU A 17 0.77 27.56 -1.01
CA LEU A 17 1.32 27.14 0.26
C LEU A 17 1.84 28.30 1.12
N VAL A 18 1.99 29.54 0.62
CA VAL A 18 2.42 30.68 1.43
C VAL A 18 1.22 31.60 1.72
N PRO A 19 1.04 32.08 2.97
CA PRO A 19 -0.09 32.96 3.30
C PRO A 19 -0.03 34.31 2.55
N VAL A 20 -1.17 34.75 2.04
CA VAL A 20 -1.29 36.05 1.34
C VAL A 20 -1.33 37.19 2.35
N GLU A 21 -0.47 38.20 2.20
CA GLU A 21 -0.54 39.42 3.01
C GLU A 21 -1.74 40.28 2.58
N LYS A 22 -2.41 40.92 3.56
CA LYS A 22 -3.80 41.41 3.53
C LYS A 22 -4.21 42.45 2.45
N SER A 23 -3.46 42.70 1.38
CA SER A 23 -3.78 43.78 0.41
C SER A 23 -4.50 43.35 -0.88
N GLU A 24 -4.56 42.07 -1.24
CA GLU A 24 -5.23 41.67 -2.49
C GLU A 24 -6.61 41.03 -2.26
N LYS A 25 -7.67 41.75 -2.62
CA LYS A 25 -9.01 41.17 -2.76
C LYS A 25 -8.95 40.02 -3.78
N PRO A 26 -9.47 38.81 -3.48
CA PRO A 26 -9.51 37.73 -4.46
C PRO A 26 -10.42 38.16 -5.61
N LYS A 27 -9.84 38.44 -6.79
CA LYS A 27 -10.61 38.68 -8.02
C LYS A 27 -11.53 37.47 -8.25
N LYS A 28 -12.84 37.68 -8.35
CA LYS A 28 -13.81 36.65 -8.77
C LYS A 28 -13.36 36.09 -10.12
N LYS A 29 -12.81 34.87 -10.13
CA LYS A 29 -12.32 34.18 -11.33
C LYS A 29 -13.52 33.63 -12.11
N GLY A 30 -13.66 34.03 -13.38
CA GLY A 30 -14.70 33.53 -14.28
C GLY A 30 -14.46 32.10 -14.75
N LEU A 31 -15.47 31.48 -15.37
CA LEU A 31 -15.47 30.08 -15.81
C LEU A 31 -14.24 29.71 -16.68
N LYS A 32 -13.76 30.63 -17.54
CA LYS A 32 -12.58 30.41 -18.40
C LYS A 32 -11.24 30.36 -17.64
N THR A 33 -11.13 31.04 -16.50
CA THR A 33 -9.94 30.98 -15.62
C THR A 33 -9.87 29.71 -14.78
N THR A 34 -10.97 28.98 -14.63
CA THR A 34 -11.03 27.68 -13.94
C THR A 34 -10.34 26.57 -14.73
N PHE A 35 -10.35 26.65 -16.07
CA PHE A 35 -9.72 25.66 -16.96
C PHE A 35 -8.22 25.91 -17.23
N SER A 36 -7.68 27.06 -16.81
CA SER A 36 -6.27 27.41 -17.00
C SER A 36 -5.78 28.29 -15.83
N ARG A 37 -5.43 27.68 -14.70
CA ARG A 37 -4.60 28.35 -13.68
C ARG A 37 -3.18 28.49 -14.24
N LYS A 38 -2.93 29.59 -14.96
CA LYS A 38 -1.56 30.07 -15.20
C LYS A 38 -1.14 30.85 -13.96
N PHE A 39 -0.10 30.38 -13.29
CA PHE A 39 0.58 31.14 -12.25
C PHE A 39 1.65 32.01 -12.91
N ASP A 40 1.86 33.20 -12.37
CA ASP A 40 2.87 34.12 -12.88
C ASP A 40 4.28 33.53 -12.64
N LYS A 41 5.18 33.73 -13.60
CA LYS A 41 6.61 33.41 -13.43
C LYS A 41 7.19 34.37 -12.37
N ILE A 42 7.95 33.85 -11.42
CA ILE A 42 8.66 34.69 -10.43
C ILE A 42 9.73 35.51 -11.18
N THR A 43 9.71 36.83 -10.97
CA THR A 43 10.75 37.77 -11.45
C THR A 43 11.89 37.87 -10.44
N SER A 44 13.10 38.25 -10.88
CA SER A 44 14.27 38.40 -9.99
C SER A 44 14.04 39.35 -8.82
N SER A 45 13.15 40.35 -8.97
CA SER A 45 12.77 41.32 -7.94
C SER A 45 11.99 40.78 -6.74
N LYS A 46 11.79 39.45 -6.62
CA LYS A 46 10.99 38.79 -5.57
C LYS A 46 11.84 37.78 -4.77
N GLU A 47 12.99 38.21 -4.28
CA GLU A 47 13.97 37.39 -3.54
C GLU A 47 13.32 36.59 -2.39
N ASN A 48 12.43 37.22 -1.61
CA ASN A 48 11.71 36.58 -0.51
C ASN A 48 10.80 35.41 -0.93
N GLU A 49 10.21 35.47 -2.13
CA GLU A 49 9.38 34.39 -2.66
C GLU A 49 10.23 33.20 -3.15
N ALA A 50 11.42 33.48 -3.71
CA ALA A 50 12.36 32.45 -4.14
C ALA A 50 12.99 31.71 -2.95
N ALA A 51 13.39 32.45 -1.91
CA ALA A 51 13.95 31.87 -0.69
C ALA A 51 12.93 30.95 0.03
N LYS A 52 11.66 31.38 0.17
CA LYS A 52 10.59 30.54 0.76
C LYS A 52 10.38 29.24 -0.02
N PHE A 53 10.42 29.30 -1.35
CA PHE A 53 10.35 28.11 -2.20
C PHE A 53 11.54 27.18 -1.96
N ALA A 54 12.77 27.70 -1.97
CA ALA A 54 13.99 26.92 -1.77
C ALA A 54 13.98 26.16 -0.44
N GLN A 55 13.57 26.80 0.65
CA GLN A 55 13.50 26.20 1.99
C GLN A 55 12.59 24.96 2.01
N MET A 56 11.37 25.09 1.47
CA MET A 56 10.41 23.99 1.47
C MET A 56 10.79 22.92 0.44
N TRP A 57 11.25 23.30 -0.75
CA TRP A 57 11.74 22.37 -1.77
C TRP A 57 12.90 21.52 -1.23
N ASN A 58 13.91 22.15 -0.65
CA ASN A 58 15.06 21.46 -0.08
C ASN A 58 14.69 20.55 1.09
N LYS A 59 13.65 20.89 1.86
CA LYS A 59 13.15 19.99 2.91
C LYS A 59 12.49 18.74 2.31
N ILE A 60 11.78 18.85 1.18
CA ILE A 60 11.25 17.70 0.43
C ILE A 60 12.41 16.82 -0.07
N ILE A 61 13.40 17.41 -0.73
CA ILE A 61 14.55 16.66 -1.26
C ILE A 61 15.36 15.99 -0.14
N SER A 62 15.59 16.71 0.98
CA SER A 62 16.27 16.14 2.16
C SER A 62 15.47 14.97 2.73
N SER A 63 14.14 15.05 2.76
CA SER A 63 13.31 13.92 3.20
C SER A 63 13.48 12.70 2.30
N PHE A 64 13.53 12.85 0.96
CA PHE A 64 13.79 11.72 0.07
C PHE A 64 15.15 11.06 0.35
N ARG A 65 16.15 11.83 0.75
CA ARG A 65 17.45 11.30 1.15
C ARG A 65 17.37 10.56 2.49
N GLU A 66 16.68 11.12 3.50
CA GLU A 66 16.42 10.47 4.80
C GLU A 66 15.63 9.16 4.65
N GLU A 67 14.79 9.06 3.62
CA GLU A 67 14.00 7.87 3.29
C GLU A 67 14.75 6.85 2.41
N ASP A 68 15.99 7.17 2.02
CA ASP A 68 16.85 6.38 1.13
C ASP A 68 16.30 6.22 -0.31
N LEU A 69 15.40 7.11 -0.75
CA LEU A 69 14.87 7.11 -2.12
C LEU A 69 15.86 7.68 -3.14
N ILE A 70 16.79 8.54 -2.71
CA ILE A 70 17.83 9.14 -3.55
C ILE A 70 19.19 9.02 -2.86
N ASN A 71 20.28 9.00 -3.64
CA ASN A 71 21.65 9.08 -3.11
C ASN A 71 22.12 10.54 -2.88
N ASN A 72 23.32 10.72 -2.32
CA ASN A 72 23.87 12.05 -2.04
C ASN A 72 24.06 12.88 -3.33
N ARG A 73 24.51 12.23 -4.42
CA ARG A 73 24.70 12.89 -5.71
C ARG A 73 23.38 13.41 -6.29
N GLU A 74 22.33 12.60 -6.25
CA GLU A 74 20.99 12.99 -6.71
C GLU A 74 20.39 14.09 -5.84
N MET A 75 20.63 14.05 -4.52
CA MET A 75 20.26 15.13 -3.62
C MET A 75 20.90 16.46 -4.07
N ASP A 76 22.22 16.48 -4.27
CA ASP A 76 22.94 17.69 -4.70
C ASP A 76 22.47 18.22 -6.07
N LEU A 77 22.06 17.32 -6.98
CA LEU A 77 21.47 17.69 -8.27
C LEU A 77 20.08 18.33 -8.16
N LEU A 78 19.34 18.06 -7.08
CA LEU A 78 17.96 18.49 -6.88
C LEU A 78 17.84 19.72 -5.97
N LEU A 79 18.84 20.00 -5.13
CA LEU A 79 18.83 21.14 -4.21
C LEU A 79 18.84 22.49 -4.95
N VAL A 80 18.18 23.47 -4.33
CA VAL A 80 18.15 24.88 -4.73
C VAL A 80 18.92 25.69 -3.69
N PRO A 81 19.79 26.64 -4.04
CA PRO A 81 20.43 27.52 -3.06
C PRO A 81 19.40 28.26 -2.18
N TYR A 82 19.65 28.38 -0.87
CA TYR A 82 18.70 29.00 0.07
C TYR A 82 18.52 30.51 -0.13
N GLY A 83 19.47 31.16 -0.79
CA GLY A 83 19.42 32.58 -1.13
C GLY A 83 20.06 32.85 -2.49
N VAL A 84 19.79 34.03 -3.04
CA VAL A 84 20.54 34.60 -4.16
C VAL A 84 21.92 34.96 -3.62
N ASP A 85 22.98 34.40 -4.20
CA ASP A 85 24.34 34.88 -3.93
C ASP A 85 24.35 36.39 -4.22
N PRO A 86 24.70 37.29 -3.27
CA PRO A 86 24.68 38.73 -3.50
C PRO A 86 25.50 39.14 -4.74
N ASP A 87 26.51 38.32 -5.09
CA ASP A 87 27.36 38.51 -6.26
C ASP A 87 26.67 38.10 -7.59
N VAL A 88 25.52 37.43 -7.53
CA VAL A 88 24.82 36.79 -8.67
C VAL A 88 23.33 37.16 -8.65
N ASP A 89 22.94 38.30 -9.23
CA ASP A 89 21.54 38.79 -9.34
C ASP A 89 20.66 37.93 -10.31
N LEU A 90 20.56 36.62 -10.06
CA LEU A 90 19.88 35.63 -10.90
C LEU A 90 19.24 34.51 -10.06
N ILE A 91 18.14 33.95 -10.56
CA ILE A 91 17.54 32.74 -10.00
C ILE A 91 18.42 31.53 -10.34
N GLN A 92 18.98 30.90 -9.31
CA GLN A 92 19.79 29.69 -9.43
C GLN A 92 18.90 28.44 -9.46
N TRP A 93 18.71 27.86 -10.65
CA TRP A 93 17.90 26.65 -10.83
C TRP A 93 18.66 25.38 -10.40
N PRO A 94 17.97 24.31 -9.97
CA PRO A 94 18.60 23.03 -9.65
C PRO A 94 19.49 22.48 -10.79
N PRO A 95 20.67 21.91 -10.51
CA PRO A 95 21.60 21.43 -11.55
C PRO A 95 20.98 20.40 -12.51
N PHE A 96 20.04 19.58 -12.06
CA PHE A 96 19.39 18.60 -12.95
C PHE A 96 18.64 19.24 -14.15
N LEU A 97 18.14 20.49 -14.00
CA LEU A 97 17.51 21.24 -15.09
C LEU A 97 18.53 21.84 -16.07
N LEU A 98 19.75 22.06 -15.59
CA LEU A 98 20.85 22.72 -16.29
C LEU A 98 21.81 21.73 -16.97
N ALA A 99 21.56 20.42 -16.82
CA ALA A 99 22.36 19.34 -17.39
C ALA A 99 22.62 19.54 -18.90
N SER A 100 23.88 19.35 -19.30
CA SER A 100 24.42 19.56 -20.66
C SER A 100 24.28 20.98 -21.23
N LYS A 101 23.67 21.95 -20.53
CA LYS A 101 23.42 23.29 -21.08
C LYS A 101 24.70 24.11 -21.31
N ILE A 102 25.68 24.01 -20.40
CA ILE A 102 26.97 24.71 -20.54
C ILE A 102 27.80 24.13 -21.68
N PRO A 103 28.07 22.81 -21.76
CA PRO A 103 28.77 22.23 -22.92
C PRO A 103 28.11 22.57 -24.26
N ILE A 104 26.77 22.51 -24.34
CA ILE A 104 26.03 22.90 -25.55
C ILE A 104 26.24 24.38 -25.86
N ALA A 105 26.20 25.26 -24.85
CA ALA A 105 26.45 26.70 -25.04
C ALA A 105 27.89 26.98 -25.50
N LEU A 106 28.87 26.21 -25.00
CA LEU A 106 30.27 26.30 -25.42
C LEU A 106 30.47 25.87 -26.88
N ASP A 107 29.87 24.74 -27.30
CA ASP A 107 29.90 24.30 -28.69
C ASP A 107 29.21 25.34 -29.61
N MET A 108 28.06 25.87 -29.19
CA MET A 108 27.39 26.95 -29.92
C MET A 108 28.26 28.20 -30.04
N ALA A 109 29.03 28.55 -29.00
CA ALA A 109 29.94 29.69 -29.03
C ALA A 109 31.14 29.45 -29.96
N LYS A 110 31.73 28.25 -29.92
CA LYS A 110 32.82 27.84 -30.81
C LYS A 110 32.42 27.92 -32.30
N ASP A 111 31.21 27.47 -32.63
CA ASP A 111 30.73 27.38 -34.03
C ASP A 111 30.07 28.67 -34.55
N SER A 112 30.05 29.74 -33.75
CA SER A 112 29.25 30.94 -34.05
C SER A 112 29.88 31.90 -35.06
N ASN A 113 31.17 31.74 -35.42
CA ASN A 113 31.88 32.45 -36.49
C ASN A 113 31.52 33.96 -36.62
N GLY A 114 31.51 34.70 -35.52
CA GLY A 114 31.25 36.16 -35.50
C GLY A 114 29.78 36.59 -35.62
N LYS A 115 28.81 35.68 -35.48
CA LYS A 115 27.36 36.00 -35.58
C LYS A 115 26.71 36.18 -34.19
N ASP A 116 27.00 37.30 -33.54
CA ASP A 116 26.45 37.66 -32.21
C ASP A 116 24.92 37.53 -32.10
N ARG A 117 24.19 38.04 -33.09
CA ARG A 117 22.72 38.06 -33.05
C ARG A 117 22.11 36.66 -33.12
N GLU A 118 22.75 35.72 -33.82
CA GLU A 118 22.27 34.35 -33.95
C GLU A 118 22.55 33.55 -32.68
N LEU A 119 23.76 33.66 -32.11
CA LEU A 119 24.09 33.00 -30.84
C LEU A 119 23.19 33.53 -29.71
N LYS A 120 23.00 34.85 -29.62
CA LYS A 120 22.11 35.46 -28.61
C LYS A 120 20.67 35.00 -28.74
N LYS A 121 20.15 34.85 -29.97
CA LYS A 121 18.81 34.29 -30.19
C LYS A 121 18.71 32.83 -29.73
N ARG A 122 19.75 32.02 -29.97
CA ARG A 122 19.81 30.62 -29.51
C ARG A 122 19.94 30.53 -27.98
N LEU A 123 20.80 31.33 -27.35
CA LEU A 123 20.94 31.42 -25.89
C LEU A 123 19.65 31.88 -25.20
N ASN A 124 18.96 32.87 -25.76
CA ASN A 124 17.69 33.37 -25.22
C ASN A 124 16.48 32.47 -25.52
N SER A 125 16.62 31.44 -26.38
CA SER A 125 15.53 30.52 -26.67
C SER A 125 15.22 29.56 -25.50
N ASP A 126 16.21 29.34 -24.63
CA ASP A 126 16.09 28.51 -23.43
C ASP A 126 16.50 29.32 -22.19
N ASP A 127 15.50 29.70 -21.38
CA ASP A 127 15.68 30.43 -20.13
C ASP A 127 16.68 29.75 -19.19
N TYR A 128 16.71 28.41 -19.15
CA TYR A 128 17.63 27.66 -18.28
C TYR A 128 19.07 27.76 -18.76
N MET A 129 19.30 27.68 -20.07
CA MET A 129 20.65 27.81 -20.66
C MET A 129 21.23 29.20 -20.37
N ARG A 130 20.41 30.24 -20.54
CA ARG A 130 20.81 31.62 -20.19
C ARG A 130 21.17 31.78 -18.72
N CYS A 131 20.38 31.22 -17.81
CA CYS A 131 20.68 31.29 -16.38
C CYS A 131 21.97 30.53 -16.04
N ALA A 132 22.16 29.32 -16.60
CA ALA A 132 23.35 28.51 -16.36
C ALA A 132 24.66 29.19 -16.78
N VAL A 133 24.68 29.81 -17.98
CA VAL A 133 25.87 30.52 -18.48
C VAL A 133 26.21 31.73 -17.59
N ARG A 134 25.21 32.54 -17.23
CA ARG A 134 25.44 33.71 -16.37
C ARG A 134 25.86 33.31 -14.96
N GLU A 135 25.25 32.27 -14.39
CA GLU A 135 25.62 31.71 -13.08
C GLU A 135 27.05 31.19 -13.08
N CYS A 136 27.45 30.46 -14.12
CA CYS A 136 28.80 29.93 -14.27
C CYS A 136 29.86 31.05 -14.34
N TYR A 137 29.60 32.09 -15.14
CA TYR A 137 30.50 33.23 -15.26
C TYR A 137 30.67 33.98 -13.92
N ALA A 138 29.57 34.30 -13.25
CA ALA A 138 29.62 35.02 -11.97
C ALA A 138 30.28 34.17 -10.87
N SER A 139 30.00 32.86 -10.84
CA SER A 139 30.66 31.93 -9.90
C SER A 139 32.16 31.82 -10.15
N CYS A 140 32.58 31.77 -11.42
CA CYS A 140 33.99 31.78 -11.80
C CYS A 140 34.70 33.06 -11.30
N LYS A 141 34.11 34.23 -11.56
CA LYS A 141 34.61 35.52 -11.06
C LYS A 141 34.77 35.55 -9.55
N SER A 142 33.75 35.10 -8.82
CA SER A 142 33.74 35.04 -7.35
C SER A 142 34.82 34.09 -6.79
N ILE A 143 34.99 32.90 -7.37
CA ILE A 143 35.98 31.91 -6.92
C ILE A 143 37.41 32.37 -7.18
N ILE A 144 37.70 32.91 -8.37
CA ILE A 144 39.05 33.36 -8.71
C ILE A 144 39.47 34.55 -7.83
N ASN A 145 38.57 35.52 -7.62
CA ASN A 145 38.82 36.67 -6.75
C ASN A 145 39.05 36.27 -5.28
N PHE A 146 38.48 35.15 -4.85
CA PHE A 146 38.68 34.61 -3.50
C PHE A 146 40.01 33.84 -3.36
N LEU A 147 40.42 33.08 -4.38
CA LEU A 147 41.63 32.25 -4.35
C LEU A 147 42.92 33.05 -4.47
N VAL A 148 42.93 34.09 -5.30
CA VAL A 148 44.12 34.89 -5.59
C VAL A 148 44.30 35.95 -4.52
N LEU A 149 45.41 35.92 -3.77
CA LEU A 149 45.69 36.87 -2.68
C LEU A 149 46.70 37.95 -3.06
N GLY A 150 47.49 37.76 -4.12
CA GLY A 150 48.47 38.73 -4.59
C GLY A 150 47.81 39.98 -5.19
N GLU A 151 48.28 41.18 -4.80
CA GLU A 151 47.67 42.44 -5.24
C GLU A 151 47.85 42.70 -6.74
N ARG A 152 48.99 42.30 -7.30
CA ARG A 152 49.29 42.46 -8.74
C ARG A 152 48.45 41.52 -9.59
N GLU A 153 48.33 40.26 -9.17
CA GLU A 153 47.49 39.26 -9.83
C GLU A 153 46.01 39.64 -9.75
N LYS A 154 45.55 40.19 -8.62
CA LYS A 154 44.18 40.73 -8.50
C LYS A 154 43.91 41.88 -9.47
N MET A 155 44.86 42.80 -9.66
CA MET A 155 44.71 43.88 -10.63
C MET A 155 44.55 43.33 -12.06
N VAL A 156 45.41 42.40 -12.46
CA VAL A 156 45.36 41.77 -13.80
C VAL A 156 44.02 41.03 -14.01
N ILE A 157 43.58 40.24 -13.03
CA ILE A 157 42.33 39.48 -13.12
C ILE A 157 41.11 40.40 -13.16
N ASN A 158 41.09 41.46 -12.35
CA ASN A 158 40.00 42.43 -12.38
C ASN A 158 39.94 43.20 -13.70
N ASP A 159 41.09 43.54 -14.30
CA ASP A 159 41.15 44.21 -15.59
C ASP A 159 40.58 43.30 -16.71
N ILE A 160 40.96 42.02 -16.69
CA ILE A 160 40.39 40.98 -17.58
C ILE A 160 38.87 40.89 -17.43
N PHE A 161 38.35 40.73 -16.21
CA PHE A 161 36.90 40.65 -15.99
C PHE A 161 36.18 41.93 -16.38
N THR A 162 36.78 43.11 -16.16
CA THR A 162 36.18 44.40 -16.53
C THR A 162 36.08 44.55 -18.05
N LYS A 163 37.13 44.22 -18.80
CA LYS A 163 37.08 44.18 -20.27
C LYS A 163 35.97 43.24 -20.77
N VAL A 164 35.89 42.02 -20.22
CA VAL A 164 34.83 41.07 -20.59
C VAL A 164 33.45 41.63 -20.27
N ASP A 165 33.24 42.21 -19.09
CA ASP A 165 31.96 42.83 -18.69
C ASP A 165 31.57 43.99 -19.64
N GLU A 166 32.53 44.80 -20.10
CA GLU A 166 32.29 45.85 -21.10
C GLU A 166 31.82 45.28 -22.45
N HIS A 167 32.47 44.23 -22.96
CA HIS A 167 32.07 43.57 -24.21
C HIS A 167 30.71 42.89 -24.09
N ILE A 168 30.36 42.35 -22.91
CA ILE A 168 29.01 41.84 -22.62
C ILE A 168 27.98 42.98 -22.70
N GLN A 169 28.28 44.16 -22.15
CA GLN A 169 27.37 45.32 -22.17
C GLN A 169 27.22 45.94 -23.57
N LYS A 170 28.33 46.04 -24.32
CA LYS A 170 28.36 46.59 -25.69
C LYS A 170 27.81 45.62 -26.75
N GLU A 171 27.55 44.37 -26.35
CA GLU A 171 27.09 43.27 -27.22
C GLU A 171 28.06 42.89 -28.35
N THR A 172 29.37 43.03 -28.12
CA THR A 172 30.45 42.76 -29.10
C THR A 172 31.34 41.57 -28.71
N LEU A 173 30.85 40.69 -27.83
CA LEU A 173 31.65 39.63 -27.22
C LEU A 173 32.25 38.64 -28.24
N ILE A 174 31.50 38.20 -29.25
CA ILE A 174 31.99 37.19 -30.22
C ILE A 174 32.73 37.88 -31.38
N THR A 175 32.46 39.16 -31.64
CA THR A 175 33.19 39.92 -32.66
C THR A 175 34.60 40.27 -32.21
N GLU A 176 34.81 40.54 -30.92
CA GLU A 176 36.09 41.03 -30.37
C GLU A 176 36.89 39.96 -29.62
N LEU A 177 36.26 38.89 -29.11
CA LEU A 177 36.96 37.79 -28.42
C LEU A 177 36.93 36.49 -29.23
N ASN A 178 38.06 35.78 -29.28
CA ASN A 178 38.15 34.49 -29.95
C ASN A 178 37.52 33.37 -29.09
N MET A 179 36.25 33.09 -29.35
CA MET A 179 35.47 32.07 -28.65
C MET A 179 35.91 30.62 -28.96
N SER A 180 36.80 30.40 -29.95
CA SER A 180 37.27 29.05 -30.31
C SER A 180 38.16 28.39 -29.24
N ALA A 181 38.84 29.20 -28.41
CA ALA A 181 39.69 28.77 -27.30
C ALA A 181 38.93 28.60 -25.96
N LEU A 182 37.65 28.98 -25.92
CA LEU A 182 36.81 28.88 -24.72
C LEU A 182 36.62 27.44 -24.18
N PRO A 183 36.52 26.39 -25.01
CA PRO A 183 36.50 25.01 -24.53
C PRO A 183 37.78 24.62 -23.77
N SER A 184 38.96 25.10 -24.19
CA SER A 184 40.22 24.85 -23.50
C SER A 184 40.26 25.53 -22.13
N LEU A 185 39.74 26.76 -22.02
CA LEU A 185 39.57 27.44 -20.74
C LEU A 185 38.60 26.68 -19.82
N TYR A 186 37.51 26.17 -20.37
CA TYR A 186 36.54 25.36 -19.63
C TYR A 186 37.17 24.08 -19.04
N GLU A 187 38.00 23.36 -19.80
CA GLU A 187 38.69 22.16 -19.30
C GLU A 187 39.63 22.48 -18.13
N GLN A 188 40.38 23.58 -18.22
CA GLN A 188 41.25 24.02 -17.13
C GLN A 188 40.45 24.46 -15.91
N PHE A 189 39.32 25.13 -16.12
CA PHE A 189 38.44 25.52 -15.03
C PHE A 189 37.81 24.31 -14.31
N VAL A 190 37.44 23.25 -15.04
CA VAL A 190 36.95 22.00 -14.42
C VAL A 190 38.04 21.38 -13.54
N LYS A 191 39.29 21.30 -14.02
CA LYS A 191 40.43 20.81 -13.21
C LYS A 191 40.65 21.66 -11.96
N LEU A 192 40.55 22.99 -12.07
CA LEU A 192 40.64 23.89 -10.91
C LEU A 192 39.58 23.51 -9.86
N ILE A 193 38.32 23.33 -10.28
CA ILE A 193 37.24 22.95 -9.36
C ILE A 193 37.47 21.56 -8.73
N GLU A 194 38.02 20.59 -9.47
CA GLU A 194 38.39 19.28 -8.92
C GLU A 194 39.45 19.39 -7.81
N TYR A 195 40.48 20.22 -8.00
CA TYR A 195 41.47 20.51 -6.95
C TYR A 195 40.85 21.19 -5.72
N LEU A 196 39.91 22.12 -5.93
CA LEU A 196 39.19 22.78 -4.83
C LEU A 196 38.26 21.83 -4.07
N LEU A 197 37.71 20.81 -4.72
CA LEU A 197 36.89 19.79 -4.08
C LEU A 197 37.71 18.83 -3.21
N ALA A 198 38.90 18.43 -3.69
CA ALA A 198 39.81 17.58 -2.92
C ALA A 198 40.50 18.33 -1.78
N ASN A 199 40.82 19.62 -1.99
CA ASN A 199 41.45 20.56 -1.05
C ASN A 199 42.68 19.96 -0.30
N ARG A 200 43.47 19.12 -0.98
CA ARG A 200 44.67 18.52 -0.38
C ARG A 200 45.83 19.50 -0.45
N LYS A 201 46.63 19.56 0.62
CA LYS A 201 47.84 20.41 0.70
C LYS A 201 48.82 20.17 -0.45
N GLU A 202 48.93 18.91 -0.88
CA GLU A 202 49.85 18.43 -1.91
C GLU A 202 49.51 18.97 -3.31
N ASP A 203 48.25 19.37 -3.53
CA ASP A 203 47.76 19.80 -4.85
C ASP A 203 48.08 21.28 -5.16
N LYS A 204 48.76 22.01 -4.25
CA LYS A 204 48.99 23.46 -4.38
C LYS A 204 49.74 23.84 -5.65
N ASP A 205 50.79 23.10 -5.99
CA ASP A 205 51.57 23.37 -7.21
C ASP A 205 50.73 23.09 -8.47
N GLY A 206 49.86 22.08 -8.41
CA GLY A 206 48.88 21.79 -9.48
C GLY A 206 47.88 22.93 -9.68
N VAL A 207 47.39 23.56 -8.60
CA VAL A 207 46.49 24.73 -8.67
C VAL A 207 47.20 25.93 -9.30
N VAL A 208 48.47 26.17 -8.97
CA VAL A 208 49.28 27.25 -9.57
C VAL A 208 49.41 27.03 -11.09
N ILE A 209 49.74 25.81 -11.52
CA ILE A 209 49.86 25.47 -12.94
C ILE A 209 48.54 25.70 -13.68
N VAL A 210 47.41 25.23 -13.12
CA VAL A 210 46.10 25.43 -13.75
C VAL A 210 45.74 26.91 -13.88
N LEU A 211 46.05 27.74 -12.87
CA LEU A 211 45.79 29.18 -12.95
C LEU A 211 46.69 29.89 -13.97
N LEU A 212 47.95 29.45 -14.13
CA LEU A 212 48.85 29.94 -15.17
C LEU A 212 48.36 29.55 -16.57
N ASP A 213 47.97 28.28 -16.77
CA ASP A 213 47.40 27.80 -18.03
C ASP A 213 46.13 28.57 -18.39
N MET A 214 45.25 28.83 -17.41
CA MET A 214 44.04 29.64 -17.61
C MET A 214 44.39 31.07 -18.02
N LEU A 215 45.37 31.70 -17.37
CA LEU A 215 45.83 33.04 -17.70
C LEU A 215 46.40 33.09 -19.13
N GLU A 216 47.23 32.12 -19.50
CA GLU A 216 47.81 32.01 -20.84
C GLU A 216 46.72 31.88 -21.92
N VAL A 217 45.76 30.98 -21.73
CA VAL A 217 44.63 30.79 -22.67
C VAL A 217 43.82 32.09 -22.81
N VAL A 218 43.54 32.79 -21.71
CA VAL A 218 42.77 34.04 -21.78
C VAL A 218 43.55 35.15 -22.50
N THR A 219 44.82 35.35 -22.17
CA THR A 219 45.62 36.48 -22.70
C THR A 219 46.17 36.27 -24.10
N ARG A 220 46.42 35.02 -24.52
CA ARG A 220 47.05 34.70 -25.81
C ARG A 220 46.05 34.18 -26.84
N ASP A 221 45.08 33.38 -26.40
CA ASP A 221 44.22 32.62 -27.30
C ASP A 221 42.78 33.17 -27.38
N ILE A 222 42.30 33.92 -26.36
CA ILE A 222 40.95 34.53 -26.32
C ILE A 222 40.96 36.05 -26.55
N MET A 223 41.83 36.81 -25.89
CA MET A 223 41.94 38.28 -26.04
C MET A 223 42.97 38.65 -27.10
N GLU A 224 42.59 39.47 -28.09
CA GLU A 224 43.54 40.05 -29.06
C GLU A 224 44.15 41.38 -28.56
N ASP A 225 43.47 42.08 -27.64
CA ASP A 225 43.91 43.36 -27.06
C ASP A 225 44.86 43.18 -25.85
N GLU A 226 45.99 43.87 -25.86
CA GLU A 226 46.97 43.89 -24.77
C GLU A 226 46.33 44.36 -23.44
N VAL A 227 46.57 43.64 -22.34
CA VAL A 227 46.07 43.97 -20.99
C VAL A 227 47.03 44.99 -20.34
N PRO A 228 46.61 46.24 -20.09
CA PRO A 228 47.50 47.32 -19.61
C PRO A 228 48.29 47.00 -18.34
N SER A 229 47.71 46.26 -17.40
CA SER A 229 48.36 45.89 -16.14
C SER A 229 49.50 44.87 -16.27
N LEU A 230 49.64 44.20 -17.42
CA LEU A 230 50.79 43.34 -17.74
C LEU A 230 52.01 44.14 -18.22
N LEU A 231 51.83 45.41 -18.65
CA LEU A 231 52.90 46.29 -19.15
C LEU A 231 53.73 46.97 -18.06
N ASP A 232 53.23 47.09 -16.83
CA ASP A 232 53.98 47.68 -15.70
C ASP A 232 55.19 46.84 -15.24
N SER A 233 55.58 45.79 -15.98
CA SER A 233 56.85 45.08 -15.78
C SER A 233 57.94 45.40 -16.81
N SER A 234 57.65 46.14 -17.88
CA SER A 234 58.62 46.34 -18.98
C SER A 234 59.21 47.76 -19.07
N HIS A 235 58.80 48.71 -18.22
CA HIS A 235 59.39 50.06 -18.17
C HIS A 235 60.00 50.42 -16.81
N GLY A 236 61.02 49.65 -16.41
CA GLY A 236 62.03 50.07 -15.44
C GLY A 236 63.36 50.33 -16.16
N GLY A 237 63.84 51.57 -16.10
CA GLY A 237 65.00 52.05 -16.86
C GLY A 237 66.32 51.31 -16.60
N LYS A 238 67.21 51.41 -17.59
CA LYS A 238 68.60 50.97 -17.59
C LYS A 238 69.30 51.21 -16.24
N HIS A 239 69.69 50.15 -15.55
CA HIS A 239 70.96 50.09 -14.82
C HIS A 239 71.44 48.65 -14.67
N GLU A 240 72.72 48.43 -14.98
CA GLU A 240 73.47 47.19 -14.79
C GLU A 240 73.45 46.76 -13.30
N GLY A 241 73.10 45.50 -13.07
CA GLY A 241 73.17 44.87 -11.77
C GLY A 241 72.48 43.51 -11.82
N MET A 242 73.27 42.45 -11.77
CA MET A 242 72.82 41.06 -11.74
C MET A 242 71.90 40.83 -10.53
N THR A 243 70.59 40.91 -10.73
CA THR A 243 69.61 40.41 -9.75
C THR A 243 69.63 38.87 -9.78
N PRO A 244 69.63 38.17 -8.64
CA PRO A 244 69.61 36.71 -8.60
C PRO A 244 68.41 36.15 -9.37
N LEU A 245 68.58 35.01 -10.06
CA LEU A 245 67.50 34.28 -10.74
C LEU A 245 66.31 33.92 -9.80
N ASP A 246 66.52 33.99 -8.48
CA ASP A 246 65.51 33.72 -7.45
C ASP A 246 64.44 34.82 -7.30
N GLN A 247 64.52 35.95 -8.03
CA GLN A 247 63.54 37.04 -8.02
C GLN A 247 62.72 37.19 -9.31
N GLN A 248 62.59 36.12 -10.11
CA GLN A 248 61.49 36.05 -11.07
C GLN A 248 60.17 35.98 -10.28
N HIS A 249 59.35 37.01 -10.39
CA HIS A 249 58.09 37.11 -9.66
C HIS A 249 57.20 35.91 -10.02
N GLN A 250 57.08 34.94 -9.12
CA GLN A 250 56.16 33.82 -9.31
C GLN A 250 54.73 34.33 -9.22
N TYR A 251 54.11 34.57 -10.39
CA TYR A 251 52.67 34.76 -10.50
C TYR A 251 51.96 33.62 -9.75
N PHE A 252 50.98 33.96 -8.91
CA PHE A 252 50.22 33.02 -8.07
C PHE A 252 51.03 32.33 -6.95
N GLY A 253 52.19 32.87 -6.54
CA GLY A 253 52.94 32.35 -5.39
C GLY A 253 52.22 32.51 -4.03
N LYS A 254 51.33 33.51 -3.90
CA LYS A 254 50.46 33.73 -2.73
C LYS A 254 49.00 33.40 -3.07
N LEU A 255 48.61 32.15 -2.84
CA LEU A 255 47.25 31.64 -2.99
C LEU A 255 46.60 31.34 -1.64
N GLY A 256 45.29 31.54 -1.56
CA GLY A 256 44.45 31.04 -0.47
C GLY A 256 44.19 29.53 -0.56
N PHE A 257 45.20 28.72 -0.88
CA PHE A 257 45.09 27.26 -1.04
C PHE A 257 46.16 26.52 -0.22
N PRO A 258 45.79 25.45 0.53
CA PRO A 258 44.42 24.96 0.73
C PRO A 258 43.59 25.91 1.61
N LEU A 259 42.28 25.80 1.49
CA LEU A 259 41.33 26.65 2.22
C LEU A 259 41.35 26.30 3.72
N THR A 260 41.75 27.25 4.56
CA THR A 260 41.89 27.04 6.02
C THR A 260 40.58 27.17 6.80
N THR A 261 39.59 27.88 6.25
CA THR A 261 38.22 28.00 6.79
C THR A 261 37.21 27.51 5.76
N GLU A 262 36.97 26.20 5.75
CA GLU A 262 35.91 25.59 4.94
C GLU A 262 34.55 25.86 5.60
N THR A 263 33.88 26.94 5.22
CA THR A 263 32.45 27.06 5.55
C THR A 263 31.65 26.06 4.69
N GLU A 264 30.61 25.45 5.26
CA GLU A 264 29.76 24.51 4.52
C GLU A 264 29.12 25.16 3.28
N ALA A 265 28.79 26.46 3.37
CA ALA A 265 28.30 27.25 2.23
C ALA A 265 29.31 27.30 1.07
N TRP A 266 30.61 27.42 1.39
CA TRP A 266 31.66 27.40 0.37
C TRP A 266 31.77 26.02 -0.30
N LYS A 267 31.78 24.95 0.50
CA LYS A 267 31.78 23.57 -0.03
C LYS A 267 30.57 23.30 -0.93
N GLU A 268 29.39 23.78 -0.54
CA GLU A 268 28.16 23.66 -1.33
C GLU A 268 28.27 24.42 -2.66
N LYS A 269 28.80 25.66 -2.65
CA LYS A 269 29.04 26.47 -3.85
C LYS A 269 29.97 25.76 -4.84
N ILE A 270 31.09 25.21 -4.36
CA ILE A 270 32.05 24.47 -5.20
C ILE A 270 31.44 23.17 -5.73
N ARG A 271 30.75 22.36 -4.90
CA ARG A 271 30.06 21.14 -5.34
C ARG A 271 29.00 21.43 -6.40
N ARG A 272 28.20 22.48 -6.20
CA ARG A 272 27.18 22.91 -7.16
C ARG A 272 27.79 23.30 -8.49
N LEU A 273 28.87 24.10 -8.48
CA LEU A 273 29.54 24.52 -9.71
C LEU A 273 30.17 23.33 -10.44
N HIS A 274 30.79 22.41 -9.71
CA HIS A 274 31.30 21.17 -10.30
C HIS A 274 30.19 20.37 -11.00
N LEU A 275 29.01 20.23 -10.38
CA LEU A 275 27.86 19.57 -10.99
C LEU A 275 27.36 20.34 -12.22
N LEU A 276 27.28 21.68 -12.14
CA LEU A 276 26.84 22.52 -13.25
C LEU A 276 27.73 22.35 -14.50
N LEU A 277 29.04 22.22 -14.30
CA LEU A 277 30.02 22.03 -15.37
C LEU A 277 30.01 20.59 -15.90
N THR A 278 30.06 19.59 -15.02
CA THR A 278 30.37 18.20 -15.40
C THR A 278 29.16 17.34 -15.75
N VAL A 279 27.95 17.75 -15.37
CA VAL A 279 26.75 16.90 -15.51
C VAL A 279 26.25 16.87 -16.95
N LYS A 280 26.31 15.66 -17.53
CA LYS A 280 25.86 15.32 -18.88
C LYS A 280 24.39 14.86 -18.90
N GLU A 281 23.92 14.34 -20.04
CA GLU A 281 22.53 13.92 -20.27
C GLU A 281 22.01 12.84 -19.30
N SER A 282 22.87 12.10 -18.60
CA SER A 282 22.45 11.09 -17.63
C SER A 282 21.62 11.65 -16.46
N ALA A 283 21.65 12.96 -16.21
CA ALA A 283 20.76 13.62 -15.24
C ALA A 283 19.30 13.75 -15.70
N MET A 284 18.98 13.40 -16.96
CA MET A 284 17.60 13.42 -17.52
C MET A 284 16.62 12.59 -16.67
N ASP A 285 17.11 11.50 -16.09
CA ASP A 285 16.31 10.53 -15.32
C ASP A 285 16.31 10.77 -13.81
N VAL A 286 16.87 11.88 -13.31
CA VAL A 286 16.92 12.18 -11.86
C VAL A 286 15.57 12.75 -11.36
N PRO A 287 15.04 12.26 -10.22
CA PRO A 287 15.55 11.16 -9.40
C PRO A 287 15.34 9.79 -10.06
N SER A 288 16.32 8.90 -9.98
CA SER A 288 16.27 7.60 -10.65
C SER A 288 15.20 6.66 -10.07
N ASN A 289 14.97 6.71 -8.75
CA ASN A 289 13.97 5.90 -8.05
C ASN A 289 12.53 6.23 -8.50
N LEU A 290 11.74 5.20 -8.78
CA LEU A 290 10.39 5.34 -9.31
C LEU A 290 9.41 5.98 -8.30
N GLU A 291 9.57 5.68 -7.02
CA GLU A 291 8.70 6.20 -5.95
C GLU A 291 8.97 7.69 -5.71
N ALA A 292 10.23 8.13 -5.72
CA ALA A 292 10.59 9.54 -5.70
C ALA A 292 10.00 10.32 -6.89
N ARG A 293 10.08 9.76 -8.12
CA ARG A 293 9.46 10.38 -9.32
C ARG A 293 7.95 10.49 -9.18
N ARG A 294 7.29 9.45 -8.66
CA ARG A 294 5.84 9.44 -8.45
C ARG A 294 5.42 10.51 -7.45
N ARG A 295 6.05 10.53 -6.27
CA ARG A 295 5.79 11.47 -5.18
C ARG A 295 5.94 12.92 -5.64
N ILE A 296 7.09 13.26 -6.24
CA ILE A 296 7.36 14.64 -6.68
C ILE A 296 6.46 15.08 -7.83
N SER A 297 6.12 14.17 -8.74
CA SER A 297 5.20 14.44 -9.86
C SER A 297 3.78 14.70 -9.37
N PHE A 298 3.28 13.86 -8.46
CA PHE A 298 1.97 14.05 -7.85
C PHE A 298 1.90 15.38 -7.09
N PHE A 299 2.85 15.62 -6.19
CA PHE A 299 2.92 16.86 -5.42
C PHE A 299 2.93 18.09 -6.33
N SER A 300 3.82 18.11 -7.33
CA SER A 300 3.93 19.23 -8.26
C SER A 300 2.64 19.47 -9.06
N ASN A 301 1.97 18.42 -9.53
CA ASN A 301 0.72 18.55 -10.28
C ASN A 301 -0.46 18.99 -9.39
N SER A 302 -0.51 18.50 -8.15
CA SER A 302 -1.59 18.81 -7.21
C SER A 302 -1.65 20.29 -6.79
N LEU A 303 -0.52 21.02 -6.85
CA LEU A 303 -0.49 22.47 -6.59
C LEU A 303 -1.31 23.28 -7.60
N PHE A 304 -1.57 22.72 -8.78
CA PHE A 304 -2.40 23.34 -9.82
C PHE A 304 -3.89 23.01 -9.66
N MET A 305 -4.25 22.09 -8.77
CA MET A 305 -5.65 21.79 -8.45
C MET A 305 -6.29 22.93 -7.66
N HIS A 306 -7.62 22.90 -7.57
CA HIS A 306 -8.36 23.86 -6.76
C HIS A 306 -8.17 23.54 -5.27
N MET A 307 -7.48 24.44 -4.55
CA MET A 307 -7.31 24.38 -3.09
C MET A 307 -7.51 25.76 -2.44
N PRO A 308 -7.88 25.83 -1.15
CA PRO A 308 -7.94 27.07 -0.37
C PRO A 308 -6.58 27.74 -0.24
N ALA A 309 -6.58 29.05 0.01
CA ALA A 309 -5.37 29.78 0.38
C ALA A 309 -4.88 29.31 1.76
N ALA A 310 -3.57 29.23 1.93
CA ALA A 310 -2.97 28.83 3.19
C ALA A 310 -3.11 29.93 4.25
N PRO A 311 -3.64 29.64 5.46
CA PRO A 311 -3.56 30.57 6.58
C PRO A 311 -2.14 30.55 7.19
N LYS A 312 -1.77 31.60 7.92
CA LYS A 312 -0.59 31.53 8.82
C LYS A 312 -0.79 30.40 9.83
N VAL A 313 0.27 29.67 10.20
CA VAL A 313 0.18 28.51 11.11
C VAL A 313 -0.52 28.89 12.42
N ARG A 314 -0.20 30.04 13.00
CA ARG A 314 -0.88 30.52 14.22
C ARG A 314 -2.41 30.66 14.08
N ASN A 315 -2.91 30.93 12.88
CA ASN A 315 -4.33 31.17 12.58
C ASN A 315 -5.06 29.94 12.03
N MET A 316 -4.36 28.83 11.76
CA MET A 316 -5.00 27.61 11.26
C MET A 316 -5.83 26.93 12.36
N LEU A 317 -6.78 26.09 11.96
CA LEU A 317 -7.48 25.19 12.88
C LEU A 317 -6.49 24.18 13.46
N SER A 318 -6.59 23.92 14.76
CA SER A 318 -5.81 22.86 15.39
C SER A 318 -6.45 21.52 15.06
N PHE A 319 -5.64 20.46 14.99
CA PHE A 319 -6.17 19.12 14.77
C PHE A 319 -5.36 18.06 15.48
N SER A 320 -5.96 16.88 15.61
CA SER A 320 -5.30 15.68 16.10
C SER A 320 -5.38 14.55 15.12
N ILE A 321 -4.42 13.64 15.22
CA ILE A 321 -4.47 12.34 14.55
C ILE A 321 -4.80 11.27 15.59
N LEU A 322 -5.67 10.33 15.21
CA LEU A 322 -6.00 9.16 16.00
C LEU A 322 -5.73 7.89 15.17
N THR A 323 -4.79 7.08 15.66
CA THR A 323 -4.44 5.79 15.03
C THR A 323 -4.71 4.64 16.00
N PRO A 324 -5.65 3.73 15.72
CA PRO A 324 -5.84 2.52 16.52
C PRO A 324 -4.74 1.50 16.23
N TYR A 325 -4.12 0.99 17.28
CA TYR A 325 -3.09 -0.05 17.28
C TYR A 325 -3.55 -1.23 18.14
N TYR A 326 -3.38 -2.46 17.66
CA TYR A 326 -3.70 -3.64 18.45
C TYR A 326 -2.45 -4.43 18.83
N SER A 327 -1.86 -5.14 17.89
CA SER A 327 -0.78 -6.09 18.16
C SER A 327 0.21 -6.28 17.01
N GLU A 328 0.07 -5.50 15.93
CA GLU A 328 0.95 -5.52 14.77
C GLU A 328 2.41 -5.22 15.13
N ASP A 329 3.35 -5.54 14.25
CA ASP A 329 4.77 -5.27 14.51
C ASP A 329 5.01 -3.75 14.64
N VAL A 330 5.62 -3.36 15.76
CA VAL A 330 5.98 -1.96 16.00
C VAL A 330 7.22 -1.59 15.21
N LEU A 331 8.26 -2.39 15.39
CA LEU A 331 9.54 -2.36 14.71
C LEU A 331 9.94 -3.83 14.49
N PHE A 332 10.45 -4.18 13.31
CA PHE A 332 10.93 -5.55 13.11
C PHE A 332 12.11 -5.85 14.04
N SER A 333 12.10 -7.03 14.66
CA SER A 333 13.25 -7.53 15.41
C SER A 333 14.27 -8.15 14.45
N ILE A 334 15.56 -8.14 14.81
CA ILE A 334 16.61 -8.75 13.98
C ILE A 334 16.32 -10.24 13.71
N ASN A 335 15.87 -10.95 14.75
CA ASN A 335 15.44 -12.34 14.63
C ASN A 335 14.30 -12.53 13.62
N ALA A 336 13.34 -11.59 13.54
CA ALA A 336 12.27 -11.67 12.55
C ALA A 336 12.78 -11.38 11.13
N LEU A 337 13.75 -10.48 10.99
CA LEU A 337 14.35 -10.11 9.70
C LEU A 337 15.18 -11.24 9.10
N GLU A 338 15.88 -11.99 9.94
CA GLU A 338 16.83 -13.04 9.54
C GLU A 338 16.21 -14.43 9.45
N LYS A 339 15.16 -14.71 10.25
CA LYS A 339 14.55 -16.04 10.29
C LYS A 339 14.08 -16.45 8.89
N PRO A 340 14.72 -17.46 8.27
CA PRO A 340 14.34 -17.88 6.94
C PRO A 340 12.97 -18.57 7.00
N ASN A 341 12.18 -18.38 5.94
CA ASN A 341 10.98 -19.15 5.71
C ASN A 341 11.33 -20.60 5.32
N GLU A 342 10.31 -21.42 5.06
CA GLU A 342 10.48 -22.81 4.62
C GLU A 342 11.26 -22.96 3.29
N ASP A 343 11.42 -21.87 2.53
CA ASP A 343 12.13 -21.80 1.26
C ASP A 343 13.54 -21.18 1.39
N GLY A 344 14.01 -20.90 2.62
CA GLY A 344 15.34 -20.32 2.87
C GLY A 344 15.42 -18.79 2.72
N VAL A 345 14.29 -18.11 2.51
CA VAL A 345 14.20 -16.67 2.26
C VAL A 345 13.85 -15.91 3.55
N SER A 346 14.68 -14.96 3.93
CA SER A 346 14.44 -14.05 5.07
C SER A 346 13.72 -12.77 4.62
N ILE A 347 13.11 -12.03 5.56
CA ILE A 347 12.46 -10.74 5.25
C ILE A 347 13.49 -9.74 4.74
N LEU A 348 14.69 -9.72 5.34
CA LEU A 348 15.77 -8.82 4.91
C LEU A 348 16.19 -9.08 3.47
N PHE A 349 16.44 -10.35 3.12
CA PHE A 349 16.79 -10.74 1.74
C PHE A 349 15.71 -10.31 0.75
N TYR A 350 14.44 -10.48 1.12
CA TYR A 350 13.31 -10.07 0.31
C TYR A 350 13.28 -8.55 0.06
N LEU A 351 13.44 -7.74 1.10
CA LEU A 351 13.45 -6.28 0.99
C LEU A 351 14.63 -5.78 0.14
N GLN A 352 15.83 -6.33 0.31
CA GLN A 352 17.00 -6.00 -0.50
C GLN A 352 16.78 -6.27 -2.00
N LYS A 353 16.04 -7.33 -2.36
CA LYS A 353 15.77 -7.67 -3.76
C LYS A 353 14.66 -6.83 -4.39
N ILE A 354 13.70 -6.36 -3.61
CA ILE A 354 12.62 -5.49 -4.11
C ILE A 354 13.06 -4.03 -4.18
N PHE A 355 13.91 -3.58 -3.25
CA PHE A 355 14.39 -2.20 -3.16
C PHE A 355 15.93 -2.12 -3.28
N PRO A 356 16.52 -2.58 -4.41
CA PRO A 356 17.98 -2.65 -4.55
C PRO A 356 18.66 -1.28 -4.61
N ASP A 357 18.00 -0.30 -5.21
CA ASP A 357 18.42 1.10 -5.27
C ASP A 357 18.37 1.75 -3.89
N GLU A 358 17.27 1.56 -3.16
CA GLU A 358 17.13 2.12 -1.81
C GLU A 358 18.06 1.46 -0.79
N TRP A 359 18.39 0.16 -0.96
CA TRP A 359 19.40 -0.51 -0.14
C TRP A 359 20.79 0.09 -0.37
N LYS A 360 21.16 0.38 -1.62
CA LYS A 360 22.42 1.05 -1.95
C LYS A 360 22.49 2.46 -1.33
N ASN A 361 21.40 3.22 -1.44
CA ASN A 361 21.32 4.58 -0.87
C ASN A 361 21.39 4.57 0.67
N PHE A 362 20.86 3.52 1.30
CA PHE A 362 20.96 3.28 2.74
C PHE A 362 22.40 3.02 3.18
N LEU A 363 23.09 2.07 2.53
CA LEU A 363 24.50 1.79 2.81
C LEU A 363 25.37 3.04 2.67
N GLU A 364 25.12 3.86 1.64
CA GLU A 364 25.78 5.15 1.46
C GLU A 364 25.47 6.15 2.60
N ARG A 365 24.28 6.10 3.20
CA ARG A 365 23.88 7.01 4.30
C ARG A 365 24.63 6.70 5.58
N VAL A 366 24.66 5.41 5.92
CA VAL A 366 25.30 4.91 7.15
C VAL A 366 26.82 4.71 6.97
N LYS A 367 27.35 4.92 5.76
CA LYS A 367 28.77 4.81 5.40
C LYS A 367 29.34 3.40 5.60
N CYS A 368 28.52 2.38 5.33
CA CYS A 368 28.93 0.97 5.37
C CYS A 368 29.04 0.39 3.96
N ASN A 369 29.99 -0.52 3.76
CA ASN A 369 30.19 -1.18 2.47
C ASN A 369 29.65 -2.62 2.44
N SER A 370 29.45 -3.25 3.61
CA SER A 370 28.95 -4.62 3.70
C SER A 370 27.85 -4.79 4.76
N GLU A 371 27.10 -5.89 4.67
CA GLU A 371 26.05 -6.22 5.63
C GLU A 371 26.62 -6.64 7.00
N GLU A 372 27.81 -7.22 7.02
CA GLU A 372 28.48 -7.62 8.27
C GLU A 372 28.86 -6.41 9.14
N GLU A 373 29.25 -5.29 8.52
CA GLU A 373 29.56 -4.04 9.23
C GLU A 373 28.34 -3.48 9.98
N LEU A 374 27.13 -3.66 9.43
CA LEU A 374 25.88 -3.20 10.06
C LEU A 374 25.55 -3.94 11.36
N ARG A 375 26.17 -5.11 11.60
CA ARG A 375 25.92 -5.96 12.77
C ARG A 375 26.98 -5.78 13.86
N GLY A 376 28.04 -5.02 13.57
CA GLY A 376 29.13 -4.78 14.52
C GLY A 376 28.82 -3.72 15.58
N ASP A 377 27.76 -2.92 15.37
CA ASP A 377 27.39 -1.78 16.20
C ASP A 377 25.88 -1.80 16.48
N ASP A 378 25.49 -1.63 17.75
CA ASP A 378 24.10 -1.59 18.19
C ASP A 378 23.32 -0.44 17.52
N GLU A 379 23.96 0.70 17.24
CA GLU A 379 23.31 1.82 16.55
C GLU A 379 23.03 1.50 15.08
N LEU A 380 23.97 0.85 14.39
CA LEU A 380 23.81 0.42 13.00
C LEU A 380 22.77 -0.69 12.86
N GLU A 381 22.70 -1.62 13.83
CA GLU A 381 21.66 -2.63 13.88
C GLU A 381 20.27 -1.98 14.02
N GLU A 382 20.13 -0.94 14.85
CA GLU A 382 18.88 -0.20 15.00
C GLU A 382 18.50 0.55 13.72
N GLU A 383 19.46 1.16 13.00
CA GLU A 383 19.24 1.76 11.69
C GLU A 383 18.79 0.73 10.65
N LEU A 384 19.34 -0.49 10.65
CA LEU A 384 18.90 -1.58 9.79
C LEU A 384 17.44 -1.99 10.09
N ARG A 385 17.10 -2.11 11.38
CA ARG A 385 15.72 -2.42 11.82
C ARG A 385 14.75 -1.32 11.38
N HIS A 386 15.14 -0.06 11.47
CA HIS A 386 14.36 1.07 10.97
C HIS A 386 14.19 1.04 9.45
N TRP A 387 15.28 0.83 8.70
CA TRP A 387 15.25 0.73 7.24
C TRP A 387 14.26 -0.33 6.76
N ALA A 388 14.29 -1.51 7.37
CA ALA A 388 13.37 -2.60 7.05
C ALA A 388 11.92 -2.26 7.44
N SER A 389 11.72 -1.67 8.62
CA SER A 389 10.40 -1.35 9.15
C SER A 389 9.68 -0.24 8.37
N TYR A 390 10.42 0.72 7.80
CA TYR A 390 9.88 1.76 6.90
C TYR A 390 9.40 1.21 5.55
N ARG A 391 9.81 0.00 5.17
CA ARG A 391 9.36 -0.70 3.96
C ARG A 391 8.29 -1.76 4.23
N GLY A 392 8.04 -2.07 5.51
CA GLY A 392 6.95 -2.94 5.97
C GLY A 392 5.65 -2.19 6.30
N GLN A 393 4.68 -2.91 6.87
CA GLN A 393 3.43 -2.37 7.42
C GLN A 393 3.52 -2.27 8.95
N THR A 394 4.45 -1.44 9.45
CA THR A 394 4.77 -1.32 10.88
C THR A 394 4.21 -0.02 11.49
N LEU A 395 4.00 0.00 12.82
CA LEU A 395 3.62 1.24 13.54
C LEU A 395 4.67 2.34 13.39
N THR A 396 5.95 1.98 13.37
CA THR A 396 7.05 2.94 13.22
C THR A 396 6.97 3.71 11.92
N LYS A 397 6.64 3.05 10.80
CA LYS A 397 6.41 3.71 9.51
C LYS A 397 5.27 4.73 9.59
N THR A 398 4.12 4.29 10.10
CA THR A 398 2.91 5.13 10.24
C THR A 398 3.17 6.33 11.14
N VAL A 399 3.86 6.13 12.26
CA VAL A 399 4.19 7.23 13.17
C VAL A 399 5.10 8.24 12.51
N ARG A 400 6.19 7.79 11.86
CA ARG A 400 7.09 8.67 11.12
C ARG A 400 6.33 9.50 10.08
N GLY A 401 5.49 8.84 9.28
CA GLY A 401 4.69 9.50 8.24
C GLY A 401 3.79 10.60 8.79
N MET A 402 3.03 10.30 9.85
CA MET A 402 2.11 11.28 10.46
C MET A 402 2.86 12.40 11.19
N MET A 403 4.06 12.14 11.72
CA MET A 403 4.89 13.17 12.35
C MET A 403 5.48 14.17 11.34
N TYR A 404 5.43 13.90 10.03
CA TYR A 404 5.75 14.91 9.03
C TYR A 404 4.81 16.12 9.07
N TYR A 405 3.57 15.99 9.57
CA TYR A 405 2.70 17.16 9.79
C TYR A 405 3.31 18.15 10.79
N ARG A 406 3.89 17.65 11.89
CA ARG A 406 4.60 18.50 12.86
C ARG A 406 5.81 19.17 12.21
N LYS A 407 6.68 18.38 11.56
CA LYS A 407 7.87 18.91 10.87
C LYS A 407 7.51 19.96 9.81
N ALA A 408 6.43 19.75 9.07
CA ALA A 408 5.93 20.70 8.08
C ALA A 408 5.45 22.00 8.73
N MET A 409 4.75 21.92 9.88
CA MET A 409 4.30 23.09 10.62
C MET A 409 5.44 23.88 11.26
N GLU A 410 6.50 23.22 11.73
CA GLU A 410 7.70 23.90 12.25
C GLU A 410 8.33 24.78 11.16
N LEU A 411 8.54 24.21 9.97
CA LEU A 411 9.04 24.95 8.82
C LEU A 411 8.07 26.06 8.39
N GLN A 412 6.77 25.78 8.30
CA GLN A 412 5.79 26.80 7.92
C GLN A 412 5.68 27.93 8.95
N ALA A 413 5.81 27.63 10.24
CA ALA A 413 5.84 28.62 11.31
C ALA A 413 7.11 29.48 11.22
N PHE A 414 8.25 28.86 10.92
CA PHE A 414 9.49 29.58 10.64
C PHE A 414 9.32 30.54 9.45
N LEU A 415 8.77 30.08 8.33
CA LEU A 415 8.53 30.94 7.16
C LEU A 415 7.51 32.06 7.39
N ASP A 416 6.59 31.88 8.35
CA ASP A 416 5.59 32.88 8.73
C ASP A 416 6.16 33.95 9.70
N MET A 417 7.27 33.65 10.39
CA MET A 417 7.84 34.45 11.49
C MET A 417 9.26 34.99 11.21
N ALA A 418 10.04 34.34 10.35
CA ALA A 418 11.43 34.68 10.06
C ALA A 418 11.55 36.06 9.41
N LYS A 419 12.60 36.80 9.80
CA LYS A 419 13.04 38.03 9.12
C LYS A 419 13.87 37.67 7.89
N ASP A 420 14.09 38.64 6.99
CA ASP A 420 14.83 38.41 5.74
C ASP A 420 16.24 37.84 5.99
N GLU A 421 16.96 38.33 7.01
CA GLU A 421 18.28 37.79 7.39
C GLU A 421 18.24 36.31 7.83
N ASP A 422 17.25 35.94 8.63
CA ASP A 422 17.06 34.56 9.11
C ASP A 422 16.61 33.64 7.95
N LEU A 423 15.80 34.16 7.03
CA LEU A 423 15.34 33.45 5.84
C LEU A 423 16.51 33.11 4.91
N MET A 424 17.48 34.03 4.78
CA MET A 424 18.69 33.86 3.97
C MET A 424 19.69 32.88 4.58
N LYS A 425 19.78 32.80 5.93
CA LYS A 425 20.66 31.83 6.61
C LYS A 425 20.23 30.38 6.46
N GLY A 426 18.94 30.09 6.24
CA GLY A 426 18.47 28.71 6.14
C GLY A 426 17.70 28.22 7.37
N TYR A 427 16.60 27.49 7.16
CA TYR A 427 15.91 26.77 8.24
C TYR A 427 16.83 25.76 8.94
N LYS A 428 17.70 25.07 8.16
CA LYS A 428 18.67 24.11 8.72
C LYS A 428 19.72 24.77 9.63
N ALA A 429 20.13 25.99 9.32
CA ALA A 429 21.06 26.73 10.18
C ALA A 429 20.39 27.07 11.53
N ALA A 430 19.13 27.51 11.51
CA ALA A 430 18.36 27.76 12.73
C ALA A 430 18.11 26.49 13.57
N GLU A 431 17.93 25.33 12.93
CA GLU A 431 17.82 24.02 13.59
C GLU A 431 19.14 23.65 14.29
N LEU A 432 20.28 23.75 13.59
CA LEU A 432 21.62 23.42 14.10
C LEU A 432 22.13 24.39 15.19
N GLU A 433 21.89 25.70 15.05
CA GLU A 433 22.28 26.70 16.05
C GLU A 433 21.57 26.45 17.40
N SER A 434 20.36 25.87 17.37
CA SER A 434 19.60 25.54 18.58
C SER A 434 20.16 24.34 19.36
N GLU A 435 20.76 23.36 18.69
CA GLU A 435 21.41 22.21 19.34
C GLU A 435 22.71 22.63 20.06
N GLN A 436 23.40 23.65 19.55
CA GLN A 436 24.63 24.18 20.14
C GLN A 436 24.39 25.21 21.27
N GLN A 437 23.24 25.91 21.27
CA GLN A 437 22.90 26.95 22.27
C GLN A 437 21.68 26.57 23.12
N SER A 438 21.83 25.57 24.00
CA SER A 438 20.79 25.07 24.90
C SER A 438 20.30 26.04 26.00
N LYS A 439 20.54 27.36 25.90
CA LYS A 439 20.32 28.33 27.00
C LYS A 439 19.54 29.61 26.68
N SER A 440 19.03 29.83 25.47
CA SER A 440 18.18 31.01 25.19
C SER A 440 16.74 30.62 24.86
N GLU A 441 15.83 30.81 25.81
CA GLU A 441 14.37 30.62 25.67
C GLU A 441 13.72 31.53 24.60
N ARG A 442 14.50 32.40 23.94
CA ARG A 442 14.04 33.39 22.95
C ARG A 442 14.37 33.06 21.48
N SER A 443 14.94 31.88 21.18
CA SER A 443 15.23 31.55 19.77
C SER A 443 13.94 31.39 18.94
N VAL A 444 13.98 31.83 17.68
CA VAL A 444 12.85 31.72 16.72
C VAL A 444 12.43 30.25 16.58
N TRP A 445 13.40 29.33 16.66
CA TRP A 445 13.19 27.89 16.63
C TRP A 445 12.24 27.38 17.72
N VAL A 446 12.48 27.73 18.98
CA VAL A 446 11.65 27.29 20.12
C VAL A 446 10.22 27.82 19.98
N GLN A 447 10.07 29.05 19.46
CA GLN A 447 8.74 29.61 19.18
C GLN A 447 8.01 28.83 18.07
N CYS A 448 8.69 28.45 17.00
CA CYS A 448 8.13 27.64 15.92
C CYS A 448 7.67 26.27 16.42
N GLN A 449 8.48 25.60 17.25
CA GLN A 449 8.11 24.33 17.88
C GLN A 449 6.88 24.49 18.79
N ALA A 450 6.83 25.54 19.61
CA ALA A 450 5.69 25.81 20.48
C ALA A 450 4.39 26.04 19.69
N VAL A 451 4.46 26.78 18.57
CA VAL A 451 3.30 26.99 17.69
C VAL A 451 2.85 25.67 17.07
N ALA A 452 3.78 24.83 16.59
CA ALA A 452 3.46 23.52 16.04
C ALA A 452 2.78 22.61 17.09
N ASP A 453 3.31 22.57 18.32
CA ASP A 453 2.76 21.76 19.42
C ASP A 453 1.39 22.26 19.93
N MET A 454 1.07 23.55 19.75
CA MET A 454 -0.29 24.08 19.99
C MET A 454 -1.29 23.68 18.89
N LYS A 455 -0.83 23.45 17.67
CA LYS A 455 -1.69 23.17 16.50
C LYS A 455 -1.87 21.68 16.22
N PHE A 456 -0.91 20.85 16.60
CA PHE A 456 -0.88 19.44 16.25
C PHE A 456 -0.66 18.54 17.46
N THR A 457 -1.48 17.50 17.59
CA THR A 457 -1.22 16.42 18.54
C THR A 457 -1.47 15.06 17.89
N TYR A 458 -0.69 14.05 18.26
CA TYR A 458 -0.86 12.70 17.72
C TYR A 458 -1.11 11.70 18.84
N VAL A 459 -2.27 11.04 18.81
CA VAL A 459 -2.67 10.00 19.74
C VAL A 459 -2.68 8.64 19.03
N VAL A 460 -1.83 7.73 19.46
CA VAL A 460 -1.90 6.32 19.07
C VAL A 460 -2.60 5.55 20.18
N SER A 461 -3.68 4.85 19.84
CA SER A 461 -4.42 4.04 20.81
C SER A 461 -3.89 2.62 20.80
N CYS A 462 -2.97 2.33 21.71
CA CYS A 462 -2.34 1.03 21.90
C CYS A 462 -3.08 0.23 22.98
N GLN A 463 -4.20 -0.39 22.61
CA GLN A 463 -5.11 -1.02 23.56
C GLN A 463 -4.43 -2.00 24.53
N GLN A 464 -3.48 -2.80 24.04
CA GLN A 464 -2.75 -3.81 24.81
C GLN A 464 -1.47 -3.31 25.49
N TYR A 465 -1.10 -2.02 25.39
CA TYR A 465 0.17 -1.51 25.90
C TYR A 465 0.37 -1.79 27.40
N GLY A 466 -0.67 -1.64 28.22
CA GLY A 466 -0.61 -1.94 29.66
C GLY A 466 -0.27 -3.41 29.95
N ILE A 467 -0.79 -4.34 29.13
CA ILE A 467 -0.49 -5.77 29.25
C ILE A 467 0.94 -6.04 28.78
N HIS A 468 1.33 -5.52 27.60
CA HIS A 468 2.68 -5.65 27.05
C HIS A 468 3.75 -5.11 28.00
N LYS A 469 3.47 -3.99 28.68
CA LYS A 469 4.35 -3.40 29.69
C LYS A 469 4.54 -4.34 30.87
N ARG A 470 3.45 -4.89 31.42
CA ARG A 470 3.50 -5.83 32.56
C ARG A 470 4.17 -7.16 32.22
N SER A 471 4.03 -7.64 30.99
CA SER A 471 4.64 -8.89 30.53
C SER A 471 6.10 -8.75 30.08
N GLY A 472 6.66 -7.52 30.04
CA GLY A 472 8.01 -7.28 29.53
C GLY A 472 8.17 -7.51 28.02
N ASP A 473 7.09 -7.38 27.24
CA ASP A 473 7.08 -7.60 25.79
C ASP A 473 7.95 -6.55 25.07
N ALA A 474 8.72 -6.97 24.07
CA ALA A 474 9.57 -6.09 23.28
C ALA A 474 8.78 -4.93 22.64
N ARG A 475 7.51 -5.16 22.25
CA ARG A 475 6.65 -4.13 21.66
C ARG A 475 6.42 -2.94 22.59
N ALA A 476 6.36 -3.15 23.90
CA ALA A 476 6.21 -2.04 24.86
C ALA A 476 7.47 -1.16 24.91
N LYS A 477 8.66 -1.77 24.79
CA LYS A 477 9.95 -1.05 24.72
C LYS A 477 10.05 -0.27 23.42
N ASP A 478 9.67 -0.87 22.29
CA ASP A 478 9.68 -0.20 20.98
C ASP A 478 8.69 0.99 20.94
N ILE A 479 7.50 0.85 21.53
CA ILE A 479 6.53 1.97 21.67
C ILE A 479 7.10 3.09 22.55
N LEU A 480 7.80 2.77 23.63
CA LEU A 480 8.47 3.76 24.47
C LEU A 480 9.55 4.51 23.70
N LYS A 481 10.39 3.80 22.94
CA LYS A 481 11.38 4.40 22.02
C LYS A 481 10.73 5.36 21.02
N LEU A 482 9.58 4.99 20.44
CA LEU A 482 8.82 5.87 19.55
C LEU A 482 8.35 7.15 20.24
N MET A 483 7.86 7.07 21.48
CA MET A 483 7.46 8.25 22.26
C MET A 483 8.65 9.16 22.58
N THR A 484 9.83 8.58 22.82
CA THR A 484 11.07 9.35 23.05
C THR A 484 11.53 10.06 21.77
N ARG A 485 11.46 9.38 20.61
CA ARG A 485 11.82 9.96 19.30
C ARG A 485 10.88 11.07 18.85
N TYR A 486 9.60 11.00 19.22
CA TYR A 486 8.57 11.95 18.80
C TYR A 486 7.85 12.58 20.00
N PRO A 487 8.33 13.74 20.50
CA PRO A 487 7.82 14.35 21.73
C PRO A 487 6.32 14.74 21.73
N SER A 488 5.68 14.90 20.56
CA SER A 488 4.24 15.21 20.45
C SER A 488 3.35 13.98 20.34
N LEU A 489 3.96 12.78 20.25
CA LEU A 489 3.26 11.50 20.27
C LEU A 489 2.74 11.22 21.68
N ARG A 490 1.49 10.79 21.77
CA ARG A 490 0.85 10.32 23.00
C ARG A 490 0.33 8.92 22.76
N VAL A 491 0.44 8.06 23.76
CA VAL A 491 -0.09 6.70 23.69
C VAL A 491 -1.27 6.58 24.66
N ALA A 492 -2.43 6.23 24.13
CA ALA A 492 -3.60 5.87 24.91
C ALA A 492 -3.70 4.35 25.04
N TYR A 493 -4.06 3.81 26.20
CA TYR A 493 -4.23 2.37 26.39
C TYR A 493 -5.28 2.05 27.45
N ILE A 494 -5.71 0.78 27.48
CA ILE A 494 -6.59 0.27 28.53
C ILE A 494 -5.74 -0.34 29.64
N ASP A 495 -5.87 0.20 30.84
CA ASP A 495 -5.23 -0.33 32.03
C ASP A 495 -6.22 -1.16 32.85
N GLU A 496 -6.03 -2.48 32.82
CA GLU A 496 -6.76 -3.42 33.67
C GLU A 496 -6.04 -3.60 35.01
N VAL A 497 -6.75 -3.32 36.11
CA VAL A 497 -6.25 -3.48 37.48
C VAL A 497 -7.20 -4.36 38.28
N GLU A 498 -6.63 -5.30 39.03
CA GLU A 498 -7.37 -6.16 39.95
C GLU A 498 -7.47 -5.47 41.33
N GLU A 499 -8.69 -5.07 41.70
CA GLU A 499 -8.97 -4.50 43.03
C GLU A 499 -9.62 -5.57 43.92
N THR A 500 -9.14 -5.67 45.17
CA THR A 500 -9.76 -6.52 46.19
C THR A 500 -10.90 -5.76 46.86
N SER A 501 -12.12 -6.26 46.74
CA SER A 501 -13.27 -5.70 47.44
C SER A 501 -13.10 -5.87 48.96
N LYS A 502 -13.17 -4.76 49.71
CA LYS A 502 -13.18 -4.75 51.19
C LYS A 502 -14.61 -4.82 51.75
N GLU A 503 -15.48 -5.64 51.17
CA GLU A 503 -16.82 -5.85 51.72
C GLU A 503 -16.97 -7.23 52.35
N ASN A 504 -17.12 -7.20 53.68
CA ASN A 504 -17.52 -8.24 54.61
C ASN A 504 -16.67 -9.53 54.68
N SER A 505 -16.00 -9.63 55.83
CA SER A 505 -14.97 -10.59 56.27
C SER A 505 -15.37 -12.07 56.34
N LYS A 506 -16.40 -12.56 55.63
CA LYS A 506 -16.80 -13.99 55.69
C LYS A 506 -17.23 -14.66 54.38
N SER A 507 -17.17 -13.99 53.22
CA SER A 507 -17.46 -14.64 51.92
C SER A 507 -16.33 -14.41 50.92
N LYS A 508 -15.90 -15.50 50.24
CA LYS A 508 -14.92 -15.57 49.14
C LYS A 508 -14.38 -14.21 48.65
N LYS A 509 -13.07 -13.97 48.79
CA LYS A 509 -12.35 -12.85 48.14
C LYS A 509 -12.73 -12.80 46.65
N MET A 510 -13.66 -11.92 46.27
CA MET A 510 -13.97 -11.63 44.88
C MET A 510 -12.98 -10.58 44.40
N VAL A 511 -12.08 -10.99 43.52
CA VAL A 511 -11.20 -10.09 42.77
C VAL A 511 -12.04 -9.43 41.69
N ASN A 512 -12.26 -8.11 41.80
CA ASN A 512 -13.01 -7.35 40.81
C ASN A 512 -12.02 -6.64 39.89
N LYS A 513 -12.17 -6.85 38.58
CA LYS A 513 -11.37 -6.14 37.57
C LYS A 513 -11.94 -4.75 37.34
N VAL A 514 -11.10 -3.74 37.48
CA VAL A 514 -11.40 -2.34 37.19
C VAL A 514 -10.61 -1.92 35.95
N TYR A 515 -11.27 -1.18 35.06
CA TYR A 515 -10.72 -0.76 33.78
C TYR A 515 -10.51 0.74 33.79
N TYR A 516 -9.37 1.21 33.30
CA TYR A 516 -9.07 2.63 33.13
C TYR A 516 -8.63 2.90 31.69
N SER A 517 -9.02 4.04 31.13
CA SER A 517 -8.41 4.61 29.92
C SER A 517 -7.28 5.55 30.37
N ALA A 518 -6.05 5.23 29.99
CA ALA A 518 -4.86 5.97 30.40
C ALA A 518 -4.18 6.61 29.19
N LEU A 519 -3.62 7.81 29.39
CA LEU A 519 -2.79 8.52 28.41
C LEU A 519 -1.38 8.68 28.96
N VAL A 520 -0.37 8.27 28.21
CA VAL A 520 1.05 8.39 28.56
C VAL A 520 1.83 9.20 27.53
N LYS A 521 2.95 9.76 27.99
CA LYS A 521 4.03 10.35 27.18
C LYS A 521 5.39 9.87 27.69
N ALA A 522 6.43 10.00 26.87
CA ALA A 522 7.80 9.86 27.36
C ALA A 522 8.16 11.04 28.29
N ALA A 523 8.85 10.75 29.39
CA ALA A 523 9.50 11.72 30.26
C ALA A 523 10.85 12.13 29.64
N LEU A 524 11.20 13.42 29.77
CA LEU A 524 12.52 13.90 29.37
C LEU A 524 13.57 13.32 30.33
N PRO A 525 14.69 12.75 29.84
CA PRO A 525 15.74 12.25 30.71
C PRO A 525 16.37 13.41 31.47
N THR A 526 16.11 13.50 32.77
CA THR A 526 16.66 14.56 33.64
C THR A 526 18.10 14.28 34.12
N LYS A 527 18.74 13.19 33.69
CA LYS A 527 20.15 12.86 34.04
C LYS A 527 20.89 12.17 32.88
N PRO A 528 22.21 12.41 32.71
CA PRO A 528 23.06 11.71 31.75
C PRO A 528 23.19 10.21 32.09
N VAL A 529 23.49 9.41 31.07
CA VAL A 529 23.31 7.96 30.95
C VAL A 529 24.18 7.08 31.89
N ASP A 530 25.04 7.67 32.72
CA ASP A 530 26.03 6.93 33.53
C ASP A 530 25.58 6.55 34.96
N SER A 531 24.30 6.21 35.17
CA SER A 531 23.87 5.64 36.46
C SER A 531 23.16 4.30 36.27
N SER A 532 23.73 3.26 36.88
CA SER A 532 23.35 1.85 36.90
C SER A 532 22.01 1.53 37.59
N ASP A 533 21.05 2.46 37.59
CA ASP A 533 19.69 2.22 38.07
C ASP A 533 18.80 1.67 36.94
N PRO A 534 17.91 0.69 37.22
CA PRO A 534 17.06 0.09 36.20
C PRO A 534 16.10 1.12 35.59
N VAL A 535 16.08 1.19 34.26
CA VAL A 535 15.32 2.09 33.35
C VAL A 535 13.78 1.87 33.46
N GLN A 536 13.20 1.94 34.65
CA GLN A 536 11.84 1.41 34.86
C GLN A 536 10.67 2.41 34.80
N ASN A 537 10.86 3.73 34.66
CA ASN A 537 9.71 4.65 34.51
C ASN A 537 10.00 5.88 33.64
N LEU A 538 10.41 5.67 32.38
CA LEU A 538 10.47 6.74 31.38
C LEU A 538 9.10 7.11 30.79
N ASP A 539 8.03 6.34 31.05
CA ASP A 539 6.67 6.68 30.64
C ASP A 539 5.89 7.37 31.76
N GLN A 540 5.47 8.61 31.51
CA GLN A 540 4.68 9.40 32.44
C GLN A 540 3.19 9.31 32.09
N VAL A 541 2.37 8.83 33.02
CA VAL A 541 0.91 8.88 32.94
C VAL A 541 0.44 10.33 33.11
N ILE A 542 -0.25 10.86 32.10
CA ILE A 542 -0.81 12.22 32.11
C ILE A 542 -2.23 12.21 32.66
N TYR A 543 -3.06 11.29 32.14
CA TYR A 543 -4.46 11.14 32.53
C TYR A 543 -4.76 9.66 32.73
N ARG A 544 -5.64 9.37 33.69
CA ARG A 544 -6.16 8.02 33.96
C ARG A 544 -7.63 8.13 34.35
N ILE A 545 -8.52 7.66 33.49
CA ILE A 545 -9.97 7.82 33.61
C ILE A 545 -10.60 6.45 33.83
N LYS A 546 -11.36 6.28 34.92
CA LYS A 546 -12.04 5.02 35.22
C LYS A 546 -13.17 4.78 34.22
N LEU A 547 -13.20 3.58 33.63
CA LEU A 547 -14.23 3.14 32.69
C LEU A 547 -15.38 2.44 33.44
N PRO A 548 -16.61 2.48 32.89
CA PRO A 548 -17.79 1.90 33.54
C PRO A 548 -17.81 0.36 33.54
N GLY A 549 -16.92 -0.28 32.78
CA GLY A 549 -16.87 -1.74 32.63
C GLY A 549 -15.78 -2.17 31.64
N PRO A 550 -15.80 -3.44 31.18
CA PRO A 550 -14.84 -3.92 30.18
C PRO A 550 -14.98 -3.10 28.89
N ALA A 551 -13.86 -2.56 28.41
CA ALA A 551 -13.91 -1.67 27.26
C ALA A 551 -14.03 -2.39 25.92
N ILE A 552 -13.60 -3.66 25.81
CA ILE A 552 -13.70 -4.45 24.58
C ILE A 552 -15.07 -5.14 24.55
N LEU A 553 -15.96 -4.65 23.68
CA LEU A 553 -17.31 -5.18 23.51
C LEU A 553 -17.43 -6.08 22.27
N GLY A 554 -16.85 -5.67 21.14
CA GLY A 554 -16.83 -6.45 19.89
C GLY A 554 -15.43 -6.66 19.32
N GLU A 555 -15.25 -6.28 18.05
CA GLU A 555 -14.05 -6.53 17.23
C GLU A 555 -12.79 -5.75 17.66
N GLY A 556 -12.92 -4.77 18.56
CA GLY A 556 -11.81 -4.09 19.19
C GLY A 556 -11.44 -2.74 18.55
N LYS A 557 -11.42 -2.60 17.22
CA LYS A 557 -11.09 -1.32 16.55
C LYS A 557 -11.99 -0.15 16.99
N PRO A 558 -13.33 -0.23 16.96
CA PRO A 558 -14.17 0.89 17.37
C PRO A 558 -14.02 1.21 18.86
N GLU A 559 -13.87 0.21 19.72
CA GLU A 559 -13.62 0.41 21.15
C GLU A 559 -12.28 1.09 21.40
N ASN A 560 -11.24 0.70 20.65
CA ASN A 560 -9.90 1.27 20.69
C ASN A 560 -9.93 2.78 20.33
N GLN A 561 -10.65 3.14 19.27
CA GLN A 561 -10.83 4.56 18.91
C GLN A 561 -11.65 5.31 19.96
N ASN A 562 -12.77 4.73 20.43
CA ASN A 562 -13.70 5.41 21.32
C ASN A 562 -13.14 5.68 22.72
N HIS A 563 -12.32 4.80 23.29
CA HIS A 563 -11.71 5.09 24.61
C HIS A 563 -10.61 6.16 24.52
N ALA A 564 -9.96 6.31 23.37
CA ALA A 564 -8.85 7.25 23.16
C ALA A 564 -9.29 8.61 22.62
N ILE A 565 -10.48 8.71 21.99
CA ILE A 565 -10.95 9.96 21.37
C ILE A 565 -11.02 11.13 22.36
N ILE A 566 -11.25 10.85 23.65
CA ILE A 566 -11.29 11.84 24.75
C ILE A 566 -9.94 12.56 24.97
N PHE A 567 -8.84 11.95 24.54
CA PHE A 567 -7.49 12.50 24.67
C PHE A 567 -7.07 13.35 23.47
N THR A 568 -7.80 13.31 22.37
CA THR A 568 -7.54 14.15 21.19
C THR A 568 -7.90 15.63 21.49
N ARG A 569 -7.31 16.58 20.74
CA ARG A 569 -7.46 18.04 20.92
C ARG A 569 -7.67 18.75 19.56
N GLY A 570 -8.01 20.04 19.60
CA GLY A 570 -8.27 20.84 18.38
C GLY A 570 -9.66 20.61 17.78
N GLU A 571 -9.94 21.33 16.70
CA GLU A 571 -11.20 21.31 15.95
C GLU A 571 -11.25 20.17 14.93
N GLY A 572 -10.12 19.80 14.33
CA GLY A 572 -10.00 18.68 13.40
C GLY A 572 -9.61 17.36 14.09
N LEU A 573 -10.13 16.24 13.58
CA LEU A 573 -9.67 14.90 13.97
C LEU A 573 -9.48 14.04 12.73
N GLN A 574 -8.25 13.67 12.41
CA GLN A 574 -7.96 12.74 11.32
C GLN A 574 -7.90 11.31 11.84
N THR A 575 -8.63 10.40 11.21
CA THR A 575 -8.57 8.97 11.51
C THR A 575 -7.63 8.27 10.55
N ILE A 576 -6.63 7.58 11.10
CA ILE A 576 -5.57 6.91 10.34
C ILE A 576 -5.52 5.45 10.76
N ASP A 577 -5.42 4.55 9.78
CA ASP A 577 -5.19 3.13 10.04
C ASP A 577 -3.70 2.87 10.29
N MET A 578 -3.40 1.82 11.07
CA MET A 578 -2.03 1.46 11.45
C MET A 578 -1.05 1.17 10.30
N ASN A 579 -1.54 0.94 9.08
CA ASN A 579 -0.71 0.64 7.90
C ASN A 579 -0.73 1.76 6.86
N GLN A 580 -1.10 2.98 7.26
CA GLN A 580 -1.00 4.15 6.40
C GLN A 580 0.30 4.91 6.62
N ASP A 581 0.75 5.60 5.57
CA ASP A 581 1.93 6.44 5.61
C ASP A 581 1.57 7.83 5.09
N ASN A 582 2.31 8.83 5.50
CA ASN A 582 2.16 10.18 4.98
C ASN A 582 3.54 10.72 4.59
N TYR A 583 3.54 11.69 3.69
CA TYR A 583 4.76 12.15 3.04
C TYR A 583 5.05 13.61 3.40
N MET A 584 6.34 13.97 3.49
CA MET A 584 6.75 15.32 3.89
C MET A 584 6.15 16.41 2.99
N GLU A 585 6.16 16.19 1.68
CA GLU A 585 5.61 17.11 0.69
C GLU A 585 4.09 17.27 0.79
N GLU A 586 3.36 16.20 1.13
CA GLU A 586 1.90 16.22 1.29
C GLU A 586 1.49 16.90 2.61
N ALA A 587 2.33 16.77 3.64
CA ALA A 587 2.10 17.36 4.96
C ALA A 587 1.95 18.89 4.92
N PHE A 588 2.61 19.58 3.98
CA PHE A 588 2.51 21.03 3.82
C PHE A 588 1.09 21.52 3.48
N LYS A 589 0.24 20.66 2.91
CA LYS A 589 -1.11 21.03 2.46
C LYS A 589 -2.17 20.93 3.56
N MET A 590 -1.83 20.41 4.73
CA MET A 590 -2.81 20.19 5.81
C MET A 590 -3.48 21.49 6.27
N ARG A 591 -2.72 22.60 6.35
CA ARG A 591 -3.31 23.91 6.69
C ARG A 591 -4.29 24.41 5.64
N ASN A 592 -4.11 24.07 4.37
CA ASN A 592 -5.06 24.37 3.29
C ASN A 592 -6.30 23.50 3.41
N LEU A 593 -6.12 22.19 3.63
CA LEU A 593 -7.21 21.22 3.77
C LEU A 593 -8.18 21.62 4.87
N LEU A 594 -7.67 21.98 6.05
CA LEU A 594 -8.53 22.36 7.18
C LEU A 594 -9.38 23.60 6.89
N GLN A 595 -9.01 24.47 5.95
CA GLN A 595 -9.85 25.60 5.55
C GLN A 595 -11.11 25.18 4.78
N GLU A 596 -11.16 23.96 4.24
CA GLU A 596 -12.37 23.45 3.56
C GLU A 596 -13.55 23.32 4.53
N PHE A 597 -13.30 23.08 5.83
CA PHE A 597 -14.35 23.14 6.86
C PHE A 597 -15.02 24.52 6.97
N LEU A 598 -14.31 25.58 6.57
CA LEU A 598 -14.79 26.96 6.65
C LEU A 598 -15.39 27.46 5.33
N LYS A 599 -15.46 26.61 4.31
CA LYS A 599 -16.04 26.95 3.00
C LYS A 599 -17.37 26.25 2.79
N ASN A 600 -18.32 26.99 2.22
CA ASN A 600 -19.56 26.40 1.76
C ASN A 600 -19.41 25.99 0.28
N HIS A 601 -19.41 24.68 0.02
CA HIS A 601 -19.26 24.07 -1.31
C HIS A 601 -20.62 23.83 -1.98
N ASP A 602 -21.45 24.87 -2.09
CA ASP A 602 -22.79 24.81 -2.69
C ASP A 602 -23.79 23.90 -1.92
N GLY A 603 -23.56 23.73 -0.61
CA GLY A 603 -24.43 23.02 0.32
C GLY A 603 -25.19 23.97 1.26
N VAL A 604 -26.12 23.43 2.05
CA VAL A 604 -26.81 24.21 3.10
C VAL A 604 -25.90 24.42 4.32
N ARG A 605 -24.94 23.53 4.55
CA ARG A 605 -24.01 23.53 5.70
C ARG A 605 -22.57 23.29 5.30
N TYR A 606 -21.66 23.69 6.19
CA TYR A 606 -20.23 23.39 6.10
C TYR A 606 -19.97 21.88 6.09
N PRO A 607 -18.88 21.42 5.43
CA PRO A 607 -18.43 20.05 5.53
C PRO A 607 -18.22 19.63 6.98
N THR A 608 -18.51 18.37 7.27
CA THR A 608 -18.26 17.77 8.59
C THR A 608 -17.22 16.67 8.52
N ILE A 609 -16.98 16.14 7.31
CA ILE A 609 -15.94 15.16 7.01
C ILE A 609 -15.28 15.57 5.69
N LEU A 610 -13.96 15.72 5.71
CA LEU A 610 -13.14 15.99 4.53
C LEU A 610 -12.47 14.69 4.11
N GLY A 611 -12.88 14.19 2.94
CA GLY A 611 -12.34 12.98 2.36
C GLY A 611 -11.00 13.18 1.69
N LEU A 612 -10.08 12.23 1.87
CA LEU A 612 -8.77 12.27 1.24
C LEU A 612 -8.55 11.08 0.30
N ARG A 613 -7.71 11.31 -0.71
CA ARG A 613 -7.27 10.29 -1.65
C ARG A 613 -6.21 9.37 -1.01
N GLU A 614 -6.24 8.10 -1.39
CA GLU A 614 -5.24 7.11 -0.98
C GLU A 614 -4.32 6.70 -2.13
N HIS A 615 -3.10 6.28 -1.78
CA HIS A 615 -2.16 5.64 -2.71
C HIS A 615 -1.69 4.28 -2.17
N ILE A 616 -1.94 3.21 -2.93
CA ILE A 616 -1.61 1.84 -2.51
C ILE A 616 -0.15 1.50 -2.88
N PHE A 617 0.75 1.55 -1.91
CA PHE A 617 2.19 1.36 -2.15
C PHE A 617 2.64 -0.11 -2.21
N THR A 618 1.75 -1.08 -1.90
CA THR A 618 2.06 -2.52 -1.97
C THR A 618 1.75 -3.15 -3.34
N GLY A 619 1.26 -2.38 -4.31
CA GLY A 619 0.77 -2.89 -5.60
C GLY A 619 1.83 -3.54 -6.50
N SER A 620 3.12 -3.23 -6.33
CA SER A 620 4.23 -3.76 -7.14
C SER A 620 4.73 -5.14 -6.73
N VAL A 621 4.18 -5.70 -5.65
CA VAL A 621 4.70 -6.92 -5.00
C VAL A 621 4.29 -8.21 -5.72
N SER A 622 3.03 -8.31 -6.15
CA SER A 622 2.47 -9.50 -6.81
C SER A 622 1.37 -9.12 -7.80
N SER A 623 1.01 -10.03 -8.71
CA SER A 623 -0.14 -9.83 -9.61
C SER A 623 -1.45 -9.58 -8.86
N LEU A 624 -1.70 -10.30 -7.76
CA LEU A 624 -2.86 -10.08 -6.90
C LEU A 624 -2.86 -8.69 -6.26
N ALA A 625 -1.70 -8.25 -5.75
CA ALA A 625 -1.54 -6.92 -5.20
C ALA A 625 -1.78 -5.83 -6.26
N TRP A 626 -1.32 -6.08 -7.49
CA TRP A 626 -1.55 -5.19 -8.63
C TRP A 626 -3.04 -5.07 -8.98
N PHE A 627 -3.77 -6.19 -9.05
CA PHE A 627 -5.20 -6.18 -9.36
C PHE A 627 -6.01 -5.41 -8.31
N MET A 628 -5.74 -5.67 -7.03
CA MET A 628 -6.39 -4.97 -5.92
C MET A 628 -6.03 -3.49 -5.89
N SER A 629 -4.75 -3.14 -6.09
CA SER A 629 -4.30 -1.75 -6.12
C SER A 629 -4.99 -0.94 -7.21
N ASN A 630 -5.14 -1.50 -8.42
CA ASN A 630 -5.83 -0.80 -9.52
C ASN A 630 -7.34 -0.67 -9.29
N GLN A 631 -8.00 -1.72 -8.77
CA GLN A 631 -9.42 -1.66 -8.39
C GLN A 631 -9.66 -0.59 -7.34
N GLU A 632 -8.82 -0.54 -6.31
CA GLU A 632 -8.94 0.40 -5.21
C GLU A 632 -8.60 1.83 -5.65
N THR A 633 -7.56 2.02 -6.48
CA THR A 633 -7.23 3.34 -7.04
C THR A 633 -8.43 3.93 -7.77
N SER A 634 -9.12 3.14 -8.60
CA SER A 634 -10.35 3.57 -9.28
C SER A 634 -11.48 3.93 -8.30
N PHE A 635 -11.62 3.20 -7.20
CA PHE A 635 -12.59 3.53 -6.17
C PHE A 635 -12.25 4.84 -5.46
N VAL A 636 -11.02 5.02 -4.95
CA VAL A 636 -10.62 6.17 -4.12
C VAL A 636 -10.48 7.49 -4.89
N THR A 637 -10.45 7.44 -6.23
CA THR A 637 -10.41 8.63 -7.10
C THR A 637 -11.75 8.84 -7.81
N ILE A 638 -11.92 8.34 -9.04
CA ILE A 638 -13.11 8.59 -9.88
C ILE A 638 -14.40 8.12 -9.21
N GLY A 639 -14.37 6.99 -8.50
CA GLY A 639 -15.50 6.48 -7.73
C GLY A 639 -15.94 7.46 -6.64
N GLN A 640 -15.04 7.75 -5.69
CA GLN A 640 -15.30 8.70 -4.61
C GLN A 640 -15.65 10.10 -5.11
N ARG A 641 -15.06 10.55 -6.22
CA ARG A 641 -15.34 11.86 -6.83
C ARG A 641 -16.81 11.97 -7.20
N VAL A 642 -17.32 10.97 -7.91
CA VAL A 642 -18.74 10.90 -8.32
C VAL A 642 -19.66 10.74 -7.11
N LEU A 643 -19.27 9.93 -6.11
CA LEU A 643 -20.02 9.78 -4.86
C LEU A 643 -20.12 11.10 -4.08
N ALA A 644 -19.06 11.91 -4.06
CA ALA A 644 -19.04 13.20 -3.38
C ALA A 644 -19.85 14.25 -4.16
N ASN A 645 -19.61 14.38 -5.46
CA ASN A 645 -20.27 15.36 -6.33
C ASN A 645 -20.36 14.81 -7.77
N PRO A 646 -21.57 14.65 -8.36
CA PRO A 646 -22.86 15.22 -7.94
C PRO A 646 -23.72 14.34 -7.03
N LEU A 647 -23.37 13.07 -6.78
CA LEU A 647 -24.32 12.16 -6.14
C LEU A 647 -24.55 12.46 -4.65
N ARG A 648 -23.59 13.12 -3.97
CA ARG A 648 -23.67 13.45 -2.53
C ARG A 648 -24.03 12.25 -1.65
N VAL A 649 -23.51 11.06 -1.96
CA VAL A 649 -23.67 9.81 -1.18
C VAL A 649 -22.32 9.21 -0.79
N ARG A 650 -21.27 10.04 -0.77
CA ARG A 650 -19.99 9.69 -0.15
C ARG A 650 -20.18 9.58 1.36
N PHE A 651 -19.69 8.51 1.94
CA PHE A 651 -19.61 8.32 3.39
C PHE A 651 -18.14 8.23 3.85
N HIS A 652 -17.95 8.01 5.14
CA HIS A 652 -16.64 7.71 5.69
C HIS A 652 -16.31 6.23 5.52
N TYR A 653 -15.12 5.89 5.03
CA TYR A 653 -14.70 4.50 4.80
C TYR A 653 -13.52 4.08 5.71
N GLY A 654 -13.37 4.73 6.86
CA GLY A 654 -12.39 4.41 7.92
C GLY A 654 -11.19 5.35 7.95
N HIS A 655 -10.67 5.71 6.78
CA HIS A 655 -9.47 6.52 6.64
C HIS A 655 -9.39 7.08 5.20
N PRO A 656 -8.50 8.06 4.92
CA PRO A 656 -7.75 8.93 5.83
C PRO A 656 -8.50 10.25 6.13
N ASP A 657 -9.83 10.19 6.24
CA ASP A 657 -10.68 11.37 6.36
C ASP A 657 -10.39 12.21 7.62
N VAL A 658 -10.60 13.53 7.49
CA VAL A 658 -10.54 14.48 8.60
C VAL A 658 -11.97 14.86 9.01
N PHE A 659 -12.27 14.77 10.29
CA PHE A 659 -13.57 15.08 10.88
C PHE A 659 -13.57 16.45 11.55
N ASP A 660 -14.71 17.15 11.48
CA ASP A 660 -15.07 18.14 12.48
C ASP A 660 -15.28 17.41 13.81
N ARG A 661 -14.29 17.52 14.70
CA ARG A 661 -14.25 16.82 15.98
C ARG A 661 -15.39 17.27 16.88
N LEU A 662 -15.72 18.56 16.91
CA LEU A 662 -16.76 19.12 17.78
C LEU A 662 -18.15 18.60 17.37
N PHE A 663 -18.40 18.50 16.06
CA PHE A 663 -19.61 17.90 15.54
C PHE A 663 -19.73 16.43 15.96
N HIS A 664 -18.70 15.62 15.75
CA HIS A 664 -18.77 14.16 15.90
C HIS A 664 -18.71 13.67 17.36
N LEU A 665 -17.94 14.34 18.23
CA LEU A 665 -17.83 13.96 19.65
C LEU A 665 -19.18 13.92 20.36
N THR A 666 -20.06 14.87 20.05
CA THR A 666 -21.39 14.99 20.68
C THR A 666 -22.45 14.12 20.00
N ARG A 667 -22.08 13.37 18.95
CA ARG A 667 -23.05 12.72 18.04
C ARG A 667 -22.85 11.23 17.85
N GLY A 668 -21.86 10.61 18.49
CA GLY A 668 -21.62 9.17 18.38
C GLY A 668 -20.20 8.80 17.95
N GLY A 669 -19.28 9.77 17.89
CA GLY A 669 -17.87 9.54 17.63
C GLY A 669 -17.57 9.30 16.15
N VAL A 670 -16.43 8.64 15.90
CA VAL A 670 -15.89 8.35 14.56
C VAL A 670 -16.12 6.90 14.11
N SER A 671 -16.59 6.04 15.01
CA SER A 671 -16.90 4.64 14.71
C SER A 671 -17.92 4.06 15.70
N LYS A 672 -18.72 3.10 15.24
CA LYS A 672 -19.84 2.54 16.00
C LYS A 672 -19.48 1.17 16.60
N ALA A 673 -19.17 1.16 17.91
CA ALA A 673 -18.90 -0.06 18.66
C ALA A 673 -20.14 -0.94 18.84
N SER A 674 -19.96 -2.26 18.81
CA SER A 674 -21.01 -3.24 19.04
C SER A 674 -20.45 -4.64 19.17
N LYS A 675 -21.11 -5.47 19.98
CA LYS A 675 -20.68 -6.84 20.28
C LYS A 675 -20.77 -7.81 19.10
N VAL A 676 -21.76 -7.62 18.21
CA VAL A 676 -22.10 -8.60 17.15
C VAL A 676 -22.53 -7.95 15.83
N ILE A 677 -23.07 -6.73 15.86
CA ILE A 677 -23.69 -6.07 14.70
C ILE A 677 -22.97 -4.75 14.42
N ASN A 678 -22.45 -4.48 13.22
CA ASN A 678 -21.62 -3.33 12.80
C ASN A 678 -20.12 -3.67 12.57
N LEU A 679 -19.83 -4.76 11.85
CA LEU A 679 -18.47 -5.15 11.44
C LEU A 679 -17.77 -4.10 10.56
N SER A 680 -18.53 -3.31 9.80
CA SER A 680 -18.05 -2.09 9.12
C SER A 680 -18.40 -0.88 9.97
N GLU A 681 -17.72 -0.74 11.09
CA GLU A 681 -17.98 0.24 12.15
C GLU A 681 -17.86 1.70 11.69
N ASP A 682 -16.93 1.95 10.76
CA ASP A 682 -16.51 3.29 10.33
C ASP A 682 -17.59 3.99 9.49
N ILE A 683 -18.28 3.26 8.61
CA ILE A 683 -19.27 3.83 7.68
C ILE A 683 -20.48 4.44 8.39
N PHE A 684 -20.79 3.97 9.60
CA PHE A 684 -21.86 4.50 10.41
C PHE A 684 -21.61 5.95 10.86
N ALA A 685 -20.35 6.38 10.96
CA ALA A 685 -20.03 7.79 11.20
C ALA A 685 -20.46 8.66 10.01
N GLY A 686 -20.23 8.18 8.77
CA GLY A 686 -20.71 8.82 7.55
C GLY A 686 -22.25 8.86 7.45
N PHE A 687 -22.92 7.76 7.80
CA PHE A 687 -24.38 7.72 7.86
C PHE A 687 -24.93 8.73 8.86
N ASN A 688 -24.36 8.78 10.06
CA ASN A 688 -24.78 9.67 11.13
C ASN A 688 -24.52 11.15 10.80
N SER A 689 -23.39 11.47 10.16
CA SER A 689 -23.11 12.80 9.61
C SER A 689 -24.23 13.20 8.64
N THR A 690 -24.53 12.35 7.65
CA THR A 690 -25.55 12.63 6.63
C THR A 690 -26.96 12.75 7.23
N LEU A 691 -27.33 11.87 8.15
CA LEU A 691 -28.63 11.90 8.85
C LEU A 691 -28.84 13.19 9.66
N ARG A 692 -27.76 13.84 10.06
CA ARG A 692 -27.75 15.10 10.81
C ARG A 692 -27.42 16.32 9.94
N GLU A 693 -27.61 16.19 8.63
CA GLU A 693 -27.41 17.24 7.63
C GLU A 693 -25.95 17.69 7.48
N GLY A 694 -25.00 16.88 7.97
CA GLY A 694 -23.57 17.06 7.68
C GLY A 694 -23.28 16.75 6.21
N SER A 695 -22.25 17.41 5.67
CA SER A 695 -21.73 17.16 4.33
C SER A 695 -20.39 16.42 4.40
N VAL A 696 -20.16 15.53 3.43
CA VAL A 696 -18.96 14.72 3.28
C VAL A 696 -18.34 15.03 1.91
N THR A 697 -17.19 15.70 1.89
CA THR A 697 -16.50 16.13 0.66
C THR A 697 -15.32 15.21 0.32
N LEU A 698 -14.71 15.39 -0.86
CA LEU A 698 -13.49 14.70 -1.28
C LEU A 698 -12.48 15.72 -1.83
N HIS A 699 -11.23 15.61 -1.40
CA HIS A 699 -10.12 16.48 -1.80
C HIS A 699 -8.94 15.63 -2.28
N GLU A 700 -8.64 15.73 -3.58
CA GLU A 700 -7.62 14.89 -4.26
C GLU A 700 -6.26 15.57 -4.40
N TYR A 701 -6.11 16.81 -3.94
CA TYR A 701 -4.82 17.52 -3.98
C TYR A 701 -3.85 17.09 -2.88
N ILE A 702 -4.30 16.25 -1.94
CA ILE A 702 -3.49 15.60 -0.92
C ILE A 702 -3.69 14.09 -1.02
N GLN A 703 -2.61 13.32 -0.85
CA GLN A 703 -2.66 11.86 -0.86
C GLN A 703 -2.02 11.27 0.40
N VAL A 704 -2.56 10.15 0.88
CA VAL A 704 -2.01 9.37 2.00
C VAL A 704 -1.68 7.97 1.50
N GLY A 705 -0.50 7.45 1.85
CA GLY A 705 -0.08 6.09 1.50
C GLY A 705 -0.86 5.05 2.29
N LYS A 706 -1.19 3.90 1.68
CA LYS A 706 -1.87 2.78 2.33
C LYS A 706 -1.20 1.46 1.95
N GLY A 707 -0.84 0.68 2.96
CA GLY A 707 -0.45 -0.72 2.80
C GLY A 707 -1.69 -1.59 2.63
N ARG A 708 -1.65 -2.53 1.68
CA ARG A 708 -2.71 -3.52 1.48
C ARG A 708 -2.20 -4.94 1.63
N ASP A 709 -3.13 -5.84 1.89
CA ASP A 709 -2.93 -7.28 1.87
C ASP A 709 -2.59 -7.75 0.46
N VAL A 710 -1.66 -8.69 0.36
CA VAL A 710 -0.94 -8.98 -0.88
C VAL A 710 -1.04 -10.47 -1.30
N GLY A 711 -1.51 -11.35 -0.39
CA GLY A 711 -1.81 -12.75 -0.67
C GLY A 711 -3.32 -13.02 -0.80
N LEU A 712 -3.70 -14.08 -1.54
CA LEU A 712 -5.10 -14.41 -1.83
C LEU A 712 -5.94 -14.60 -0.56
N ASN A 713 -5.39 -15.29 0.45
CA ASN A 713 -6.10 -15.56 1.70
C ASN A 713 -6.39 -14.26 2.45
N GLN A 714 -5.41 -13.38 2.59
CA GLN A 714 -5.59 -12.09 3.26
C GLN A 714 -6.62 -11.22 2.51
N ILE A 715 -6.50 -11.12 1.19
CA ILE A 715 -7.44 -10.37 0.34
C ILE A 715 -8.86 -10.91 0.47
N SER A 716 -9.05 -12.23 0.37
CA SER A 716 -10.37 -12.86 0.48
C SER A 716 -11.01 -12.63 1.85
N MET A 717 -10.23 -12.61 2.92
CA MET A 717 -10.74 -12.33 4.27
C MET A 717 -11.09 -10.86 4.47
N PHE A 718 -10.34 -9.95 3.85
CA PHE A 718 -10.72 -8.54 3.78
C PHE A 718 -12.05 -8.35 3.03
N GLU A 719 -12.22 -9.00 1.88
CA GLU A 719 -13.47 -8.95 1.13
C GLU A 719 -14.64 -9.61 1.87
N ALA A 720 -14.38 -10.70 2.59
CA ALA A 720 -15.35 -11.32 3.49
C ALA A 720 -15.82 -10.35 4.58
N LYS A 721 -14.89 -9.58 5.19
CA LYS A 721 -15.21 -8.54 6.18
C LYS A 721 -16.16 -7.50 5.57
N ILE A 722 -15.84 -6.97 4.38
CA ILE A 722 -16.68 -5.94 3.75
C ILE A 722 -18.05 -6.51 3.37
N ALA A 723 -18.10 -7.72 2.81
CA ALA A 723 -19.35 -8.37 2.39
C ALA A 723 -20.27 -8.64 3.59
N ASN A 724 -19.72 -9.17 4.68
CA ASN A 724 -20.42 -9.32 5.94
C ASN A 724 -20.95 -7.97 6.45
N GLY A 725 -20.09 -6.96 6.54
CA GLY A 725 -20.47 -5.63 7.02
C GLY A 725 -21.57 -4.98 6.18
N ASN A 726 -21.59 -5.18 4.86
CA ASN A 726 -22.69 -4.73 3.99
C ASN A 726 -23.98 -5.52 4.21
N GLY A 727 -23.89 -6.82 4.51
CA GLY A 727 -25.04 -7.62 4.94
C GLY A 727 -25.69 -7.04 6.20
N GLU A 728 -24.89 -6.65 7.18
CA GLU A 728 -25.38 -5.99 8.40
C GLU A 728 -25.92 -4.58 8.15
N GLN A 729 -25.28 -3.80 7.26
CA GLN A 729 -25.79 -2.49 6.85
C GLN A 729 -27.18 -2.60 6.23
N THR A 730 -27.41 -3.63 5.40
CA THR A 730 -28.72 -3.89 4.78
C THR A 730 -29.82 -4.11 5.83
N LEU A 731 -29.46 -4.74 6.96
CA LEU A 731 -30.37 -4.97 8.10
C LEU A 731 -30.41 -3.79 9.08
N SER A 732 -29.63 -2.73 8.86
CA SER A 732 -29.46 -1.64 9.81
C SER A 732 -30.59 -0.61 9.75
N ARG A 733 -30.92 -0.05 10.92
CA ARG A 733 -31.85 1.09 11.03
C ARG A 733 -31.30 2.36 10.39
N ASP A 734 -29.98 2.46 10.24
CA ASP A 734 -29.32 3.65 9.71
C ASP A 734 -29.56 3.77 8.19
N ILE A 735 -29.42 2.67 7.43
CA ILE A 735 -29.80 2.62 6.01
C ILE A 735 -31.30 2.86 5.83
N TYR A 736 -32.16 2.27 6.67
CA TYR A 736 -33.60 2.54 6.63
C TYR A 736 -33.92 4.03 6.78
N ARG A 737 -33.30 4.72 7.74
CA ARG A 737 -33.48 6.16 7.96
C ARG A 737 -32.92 7.01 6.83
N LEU A 738 -31.77 6.64 6.26
CA LEU A 738 -31.19 7.33 5.10
C LEU A 738 -32.12 7.24 3.90
N GLY A 739 -32.67 6.06 3.62
CA GLY A 739 -33.62 5.84 2.52
C GLY A 739 -34.86 6.73 2.60
N HIS A 740 -35.35 7.04 3.80
CA HIS A 740 -36.51 7.95 3.98
C HIS A 740 -36.16 9.43 3.85
N ARG A 741 -34.87 9.80 3.94
CA ARG A 741 -34.41 11.19 3.88
C ARG A 741 -33.77 11.56 2.54
N PHE A 742 -33.33 10.58 1.76
CA PHE A 742 -32.81 10.82 0.43
C PHE A 742 -33.93 11.08 -0.57
N ASP A 743 -33.66 11.99 -1.51
CA ASP A 743 -34.44 12.08 -2.74
C ASP A 743 -34.24 10.82 -3.59
N PHE A 744 -35.08 10.64 -4.61
CA PHE A 744 -35.06 9.45 -5.47
C PHE A 744 -33.67 9.17 -6.08
N PHE A 745 -32.94 10.20 -6.53
CA PHE A 745 -31.64 10.02 -7.17
C PHE A 745 -30.56 9.65 -6.17
N ARG A 746 -30.52 10.29 -5.00
CA ARG A 746 -29.59 9.93 -3.92
C ARG A 746 -29.90 8.56 -3.35
N MET A 747 -31.17 8.18 -3.23
CA MET A 747 -31.59 6.85 -2.81
C MET A 747 -31.10 5.79 -3.80
N LEU A 748 -31.32 5.99 -5.10
CA LEU A 748 -30.86 5.07 -6.15
C LEU A 748 -29.33 4.97 -6.18
N SER A 749 -28.65 6.11 -6.03
CA SER A 749 -27.20 6.19 -5.96
C SER A 749 -26.66 5.42 -4.76
N CYS A 750 -27.19 5.67 -3.56
CA CYS A 750 -26.82 4.95 -2.35
C CYS A 750 -27.07 3.45 -2.49
N TYR A 751 -28.20 3.04 -3.08
CA TYR A 751 -28.47 1.63 -3.34
C TYR A 751 -27.38 1.02 -4.22
N PHE A 752 -27.11 1.57 -5.40
CA PHE A 752 -26.13 0.97 -6.32
C PHE A 752 -24.69 0.99 -5.80
N THR A 753 -24.32 1.96 -4.97
CA THR A 753 -22.93 2.16 -4.53
C THR A 753 -22.62 1.50 -3.19
N THR A 754 -23.64 1.11 -2.42
CA THR A 754 -23.48 0.42 -1.12
C THR A 754 -24.10 -0.98 -1.18
N VAL A 755 -25.26 -1.18 -0.54
CA VAL A 755 -25.92 -2.47 -0.34
C VAL A 755 -26.36 -3.16 -1.63
N GLY A 756 -26.79 -2.39 -2.64
CA GLY A 756 -27.30 -2.90 -3.90
C GLY A 756 -26.23 -3.55 -4.77
N PHE A 757 -24.95 -3.17 -4.66
CA PHE A 757 -23.86 -3.85 -5.35
C PHE A 757 -23.72 -5.32 -4.88
N TYR A 758 -23.72 -5.53 -3.56
CA TYR A 758 -23.62 -6.86 -2.96
C TYR A 758 -24.89 -7.68 -3.15
N PHE A 759 -26.06 -7.03 -3.06
CA PHE A 759 -27.34 -7.67 -3.37
C PHE A 759 -27.41 -8.12 -4.83
N SER A 760 -27.01 -7.26 -5.78
CA SER A 760 -26.98 -7.60 -7.21
C SER A 760 -26.00 -8.73 -7.51
N THR A 761 -24.83 -8.73 -6.85
CA THR A 761 -23.85 -9.82 -6.91
C THR A 761 -24.45 -11.15 -6.44
N LEU A 762 -25.15 -11.14 -5.30
CA LEU A 762 -25.86 -12.32 -4.79
C LEU A 762 -26.93 -12.82 -5.76
N LEU A 763 -27.73 -11.91 -6.33
CA LEU A 763 -28.75 -12.25 -7.32
C LEU A 763 -28.16 -12.86 -8.59
N THR A 764 -27.01 -12.38 -9.07
CA THR A 764 -26.33 -12.95 -10.24
C THR A 764 -25.95 -14.42 -9.99
N VAL A 765 -25.35 -14.73 -8.84
CA VAL A 765 -24.98 -16.11 -8.50
C VAL A 765 -26.22 -16.97 -8.26
N LEU A 766 -27.25 -16.46 -7.57
CA LEU A 766 -28.52 -17.17 -7.38
C LEU A 766 -29.21 -17.48 -8.72
N THR A 767 -29.23 -16.53 -9.65
CA THR A 767 -29.82 -16.70 -10.98
C THR A 767 -29.14 -17.82 -11.74
N MET A 768 -27.82 -17.94 -11.62
CA MET A 768 -27.08 -19.06 -12.21
C MET A 768 -27.44 -20.40 -11.57
N TYR A 769 -27.60 -20.47 -10.24
CA TYR A 769 -28.10 -21.68 -9.59
C TYR A 769 -29.51 -22.04 -10.07
N VAL A 770 -30.44 -21.08 -10.07
CA VAL A 770 -31.81 -21.26 -10.57
C VAL A 770 -31.80 -21.71 -12.02
N PHE A 771 -30.95 -21.13 -12.86
CA PHE A 771 -30.79 -21.51 -14.25
C PHE A 771 -30.31 -22.96 -14.39
N LEU A 772 -29.25 -23.37 -13.68
CA LEU A 772 -28.70 -24.72 -13.78
C LEU A 772 -29.65 -25.78 -13.22
N TYR A 773 -30.29 -25.52 -12.07
CA TYR A 773 -31.31 -26.42 -11.52
C TYR A 773 -32.57 -26.46 -12.37
N GLY A 774 -32.98 -25.33 -12.97
CA GLY A 774 -34.08 -25.28 -13.94
C GLY A 774 -33.76 -26.11 -15.19
N ARG A 775 -32.54 -26.01 -15.72
CA ARG A 775 -32.06 -26.83 -16.82
C ARG A 775 -32.00 -28.31 -16.46
N LEU A 776 -31.49 -28.64 -15.28
CA LEU A 776 -31.51 -30.00 -14.75
C LEU A 776 -32.93 -30.58 -14.76
N TYR A 777 -33.91 -29.81 -14.27
CA TYR A 777 -35.31 -30.22 -14.29
C TYR A 777 -35.84 -30.46 -15.71
N LEU A 778 -35.56 -29.57 -16.66
CA LEU A 778 -35.98 -29.73 -18.06
C LEU A 778 -35.37 -30.97 -18.73
N VAL A 779 -34.09 -31.24 -18.47
CA VAL A 779 -33.37 -32.41 -18.98
C VAL A 779 -33.93 -33.70 -18.39
N LEU A 780 -34.08 -33.75 -17.06
CA LEU A 780 -34.48 -34.98 -16.36
C LEU A 780 -35.96 -35.31 -16.57
N SER A 781 -36.82 -34.30 -16.76
CA SER A 781 -38.24 -34.50 -17.10
C SER A 781 -38.47 -34.93 -18.55
N GLY A 782 -37.46 -34.83 -19.43
CA GLY A 782 -37.62 -35.04 -20.88
C GLY A 782 -38.40 -33.93 -21.58
N LEU A 783 -38.73 -32.84 -20.88
CA LEU A 783 -39.44 -31.70 -21.46
C LEU A 783 -38.56 -30.95 -22.47
N GLU A 784 -37.25 -30.90 -22.26
CA GLU A 784 -36.31 -30.28 -23.22
C GLU A 784 -36.32 -30.97 -24.59
N GLU A 785 -36.44 -32.29 -24.61
CA GLU A 785 -36.53 -33.09 -25.84
C GLU A 785 -37.87 -32.80 -26.58
N ARG A 786 -38.98 -32.72 -25.84
CA ARG A 786 -40.30 -32.36 -26.39
C ARG A 786 -40.37 -30.92 -26.91
N LEU A 787 -39.84 -29.96 -26.15
CA LEU A 787 -39.78 -28.54 -26.52
C LEU A 787 -38.95 -28.29 -27.79
N ARG A 788 -38.06 -29.21 -28.14
CA ARG A 788 -37.27 -29.14 -29.38
C ARG A 788 -37.97 -29.80 -30.56
N SER A 789 -38.72 -30.89 -30.32
CA SER A 789 -39.52 -31.53 -31.38
C SER A 789 -40.65 -30.64 -31.88
N GLU A 790 -41.15 -29.72 -31.04
CA GLU A 790 -42.04 -28.64 -31.46
C GLU A 790 -41.17 -27.45 -31.90
N THR A 791 -41.16 -27.14 -33.19
CA THR A 791 -40.31 -26.14 -33.89
C THR A 791 -40.41 -24.68 -33.41
N LEU A 792 -41.05 -24.41 -32.27
CA LEU A 792 -41.28 -23.08 -31.70
C LEU A 792 -40.05 -22.45 -31.01
N VAL A 793 -38.98 -23.21 -30.73
CA VAL A 793 -37.81 -22.72 -29.97
C VAL A 793 -36.46 -22.97 -30.67
N GLU A 794 -36.46 -23.19 -31.99
CA GLU A 794 -35.21 -23.53 -32.69
C GLU A 794 -34.23 -22.37 -32.92
N ASN A 795 -34.63 -21.10 -32.70
CA ASN A 795 -33.74 -19.95 -32.86
C ASN A 795 -34.13 -18.78 -31.95
N ASN A 796 -33.87 -18.90 -30.64
CA ASN A 796 -34.04 -17.78 -29.73
C ASN A 796 -32.85 -16.79 -29.82
N LYS A 797 -32.57 -16.30 -31.03
CA LYS A 797 -31.58 -15.25 -31.31
C LYS A 797 -31.73 -14.05 -30.37
N PRO A 798 -32.94 -13.55 -30.05
CA PRO A 798 -33.11 -12.46 -29.09
C PRO A 798 -32.58 -12.80 -27.69
N LEU A 799 -32.83 -14.02 -27.20
CA LEU A 799 -32.31 -14.48 -25.91
C LEU A 799 -30.78 -14.62 -25.93
N GLN A 800 -30.22 -15.14 -27.03
CA GLN A 800 -28.76 -15.24 -27.19
C GLN A 800 -28.09 -13.85 -27.22
N VAL A 801 -28.69 -12.89 -27.94
CA VAL A 801 -28.21 -11.51 -27.99
C VAL A 801 -28.35 -10.83 -26.62
N ALA A 802 -29.46 -11.03 -25.91
CA ALA A 802 -29.66 -10.50 -24.57
C ALA A 802 -28.60 -11.04 -23.59
N LEU A 803 -28.38 -12.36 -23.57
CA LEU A 803 -27.35 -12.99 -22.73
C LEU A 803 -25.93 -12.57 -23.12
N ALA A 804 -25.64 -12.44 -24.41
CA ALA A 804 -24.36 -11.93 -24.90
C ALA A 804 -24.11 -10.48 -24.46
N SER A 805 -25.13 -9.62 -24.58
CA SER A 805 -25.03 -8.22 -24.17
C SER A 805 -24.82 -8.07 -22.65
N GLN A 806 -25.54 -8.86 -21.84
CA GLN A 806 -25.41 -8.83 -20.39
C GLN A 806 -24.04 -9.35 -19.92
N SER A 807 -23.57 -10.47 -20.50
CA SER A 807 -22.30 -11.09 -20.10
C SER A 807 -21.07 -10.32 -20.58
N PHE A 808 -21.05 -9.88 -21.85
CA PHE A 808 -19.86 -9.25 -22.44
C PHE A 808 -19.81 -7.74 -22.17
N VAL A 809 -20.93 -7.02 -22.38
CA VAL A 809 -20.96 -5.55 -22.27
C VAL A 809 -21.13 -5.13 -20.81
N GLN A 810 -22.15 -5.67 -20.11
CA GLN A 810 -22.53 -5.17 -18.79
C GLN A 810 -21.67 -5.70 -17.65
N ILE A 811 -21.37 -7.00 -17.63
CA ILE A 811 -20.57 -7.61 -16.55
C ILE A 811 -19.05 -7.50 -16.83
N GLY A 812 -18.63 -7.62 -18.09
CA GLY A 812 -17.22 -7.55 -18.50
C GLY A 812 -16.71 -6.12 -18.72
N PHE A 813 -17.06 -5.54 -19.88
CA PHE A 813 -16.45 -4.30 -20.35
C PHE A 813 -16.79 -3.07 -19.48
N LEU A 814 -18.07 -2.87 -19.15
CA LEU A 814 -18.51 -1.69 -18.39
C LEU A 814 -17.97 -1.65 -16.95
N MET A 815 -17.74 -2.80 -16.33
CA MET A 815 -17.14 -2.87 -14.99
C MET A 815 -15.63 -2.56 -14.99
N ALA A 816 -14.92 -2.87 -16.08
CA ALA A 816 -13.50 -2.56 -16.24
C ALA A 816 -13.21 -1.13 -16.71
N LEU A 817 -14.20 -0.48 -17.35
CA LEU A 817 -14.05 0.84 -17.95
C LEU A 817 -13.59 1.93 -16.96
N PRO A 818 -14.15 2.07 -15.73
CA PRO A 818 -13.69 3.10 -14.79
C PRO A 818 -12.21 2.96 -14.44
N MET A 819 -11.72 1.73 -14.30
CA MET A 819 -10.32 1.43 -14.01
C MET A 819 -9.43 1.79 -15.21
N MET A 820 -9.83 1.43 -16.43
CA MET A 820 -9.10 1.80 -17.65
C MET A 820 -9.05 3.31 -17.85
N MET A 821 -10.15 4.01 -17.59
CA MET A 821 -10.21 5.47 -17.68
C MET A 821 -9.30 6.11 -16.64
N GLU A 822 -9.28 5.60 -15.41
CA GLU A 822 -8.41 6.12 -14.36
C GLU A 822 -6.93 5.95 -14.72
N ILE A 823 -6.50 4.74 -15.09
CA ILE A 823 -5.11 4.49 -15.53
C ILE A 823 -4.78 5.36 -16.75
N GLY A 824 -5.74 5.54 -17.67
CA GLY A 824 -5.60 6.38 -18.85
C GLY A 824 -5.38 7.86 -18.51
N LEU A 825 -6.08 8.38 -17.50
CA LEU A 825 -5.93 9.76 -17.02
C LEU A 825 -4.63 9.98 -16.24
N GLU A 826 -4.17 8.99 -15.47
CA GLU A 826 -2.97 9.12 -14.64
C GLU A 826 -1.67 8.85 -15.38
N ARG A 827 -1.64 7.82 -16.24
CA ARG A 827 -0.42 7.29 -16.88
C ARG A 827 -0.46 7.33 -18.40
N GLY A 828 -1.58 7.74 -18.99
CA GLY A 828 -1.82 7.79 -20.43
C GLY A 828 -2.52 6.55 -20.97
N PHE A 829 -3.35 6.74 -22.00
CA PHE A 829 -4.19 5.70 -22.58
C PHE A 829 -3.42 4.51 -23.20
N ARG A 830 -2.21 4.74 -23.72
CA ARG A 830 -1.36 3.65 -24.24
C ARG A 830 -0.96 2.69 -23.11
N SER A 831 -0.46 3.25 -22.00
CA SER A 831 -0.09 2.46 -20.82
C SER A 831 -1.31 1.77 -20.23
N ALA A 832 -2.47 2.43 -20.19
CA ALA A 832 -3.71 1.82 -19.72
C ALA A 832 -4.14 0.60 -20.54
N LEU A 833 -4.00 0.65 -21.87
CA LEU A 833 -4.29 -0.49 -22.74
C LEU A 833 -3.30 -1.63 -22.53
N THR A 834 -2.00 -1.32 -22.42
CA THR A 834 -0.96 -2.31 -22.12
C THR A 834 -1.19 -2.97 -20.76
N ASP A 835 -1.45 -2.19 -19.72
CA ASP A 835 -1.71 -2.67 -18.36
C ASP A 835 -2.96 -3.55 -18.32
N PHE A 836 -4.02 -3.16 -19.04
CA PHE A 836 -5.24 -3.97 -19.15
C PHE A 836 -4.98 -5.34 -19.78
N ILE A 837 -4.23 -5.39 -20.89
CA ILE A 837 -3.85 -6.65 -21.56
C ILE A 837 -2.99 -7.51 -20.62
N LEU A 838 -2.01 -6.93 -19.95
CA LEU A 838 -1.15 -7.64 -19.00
C LEU A 838 -1.96 -8.23 -17.84
N MET A 839 -2.94 -7.49 -17.31
CA MET A 839 -3.83 -8.00 -16.26
C MET A 839 -4.63 -9.24 -16.71
N GLN A 840 -5.11 -9.26 -17.97
CA GLN A 840 -5.80 -10.43 -18.50
C GLN A 840 -4.87 -11.66 -18.59
N LEU A 841 -3.64 -11.46 -19.08
CA LEU A 841 -2.62 -12.51 -19.18
C LEU A 841 -2.19 -13.05 -17.80
N GLN A 842 -2.18 -12.20 -16.78
CA GLN A 842 -1.87 -12.57 -15.39
C GLN A 842 -3.06 -13.19 -14.63
N LEU A 843 -4.14 -13.57 -15.34
CA LEU A 843 -5.32 -14.24 -14.78
C LEU A 843 -6.21 -13.38 -13.87
N ALA A 844 -6.30 -12.07 -14.12
CA ALA A 844 -7.27 -11.20 -13.43
C ALA A 844 -8.73 -11.73 -13.49
N PRO A 845 -9.23 -12.31 -14.60
CA PRO A 845 -10.58 -12.89 -14.63
C PRO A 845 -10.80 -14.03 -13.62
N VAL A 846 -9.77 -14.85 -13.38
CA VAL A 846 -9.81 -15.94 -12.38
C VAL A 846 -9.92 -15.32 -10.99
N PHE A 847 -9.09 -14.31 -10.69
CA PHE A 847 -9.14 -13.64 -9.40
C PHE A 847 -10.49 -12.96 -9.11
N PHE A 848 -11.02 -12.15 -10.03
CA PHE A 848 -12.28 -11.44 -9.80
C PHE A 848 -13.50 -12.37 -9.77
N THR A 849 -13.48 -13.47 -10.53
CA THR A 849 -14.54 -14.49 -10.49
C THR A 849 -14.50 -15.29 -9.17
N PHE A 850 -13.30 -15.51 -8.61
CA PHE A 850 -13.14 -16.09 -7.28
C PHE A 850 -13.68 -15.13 -6.20
N SER A 851 -13.27 -13.86 -6.23
CA SER A 851 -13.76 -12.80 -5.34
C SER A 851 -15.30 -12.69 -5.31
N LEU A 852 -15.95 -12.85 -6.46
CA LEU A 852 -17.43 -12.88 -6.55
C LEU A 852 -18.06 -13.95 -5.64
N GLY A 853 -17.43 -15.12 -5.54
CA GLY A 853 -17.86 -16.24 -4.67
C GLY A 853 -17.75 -15.88 -3.19
N THR A 854 -16.63 -15.27 -2.79
CA THR A 854 -16.41 -14.72 -1.44
C THR A 854 -17.50 -13.73 -1.08
N ARG A 855 -17.69 -12.67 -1.88
CA ARG A 855 -18.66 -11.60 -1.61
C ARG A 855 -20.07 -12.16 -1.45
N THR A 856 -20.47 -13.04 -2.36
CA THR A 856 -21.79 -13.68 -2.35
C THR A 856 -22.01 -14.54 -1.11
N HIS A 857 -21.04 -15.39 -0.75
CA HIS A 857 -21.17 -16.31 0.37
C HIS A 857 -21.36 -15.55 1.69
N TYR A 858 -20.47 -14.61 1.98
CA TYR A 858 -20.45 -13.89 3.26
C TYR A 858 -21.61 -12.89 3.38
N TYR A 859 -21.96 -12.18 2.30
CA TYR A 859 -23.14 -11.32 2.27
C TYR A 859 -24.43 -12.11 2.50
N GLY A 860 -24.65 -13.21 1.76
CA GLY A 860 -25.85 -14.04 1.89
C GLY A 860 -25.98 -14.71 3.26
N ARG A 861 -24.87 -15.23 3.81
CA ARG A 861 -24.83 -15.82 5.15
C ARG A 861 -25.23 -14.81 6.23
N THR A 862 -24.72 -13.59 6.14
CA THR A 862 -25.06 -12.52 7.09
C THR A 862 -26.52 -12.13 6.99
N LEU A 863 -27.10 -12.09 5.79
CA LEU A 863 -28.52 -11.78 5.59
C LEU A 863 -29.45 -12.84 6.22
N LEU A 864 -29.08 -14.13 6.14
CA LEU A 864 -29.89 -15.25 6.64
C LEU A 864 -29.74 -15.49 8.15
N HIS A 865 -28.54 -15.33 8.69
CA HIS A 865 -28.22 -15.76 10.05
C HIS A 865 -27.71 -14.64 10.95
N GLY A 866 -27.22 -13.54 10.40
CA GLY A 866 -26.46 -12.53 11.14
C GLY A 866 -25.18 -13.10 11.76
N GLY A 867 -24.64 -12.37 12.74
CA GLY A 867 -23.50 -12.83 13.54
C GLY A 867 -22.19 -12.92 12.77
N ALA A 868 -21.89 -11.91 11.95
CA ALA A 868 -20.63 -11.85 11.26
C ALA A 868 -19.48 -11.62 12.25
N GLU A 869 -18.38 -12.34 12.06
CA GLU A 869 -17.16 -12.21 12.87
C GLU A 869 -15.99 -11.96 11.92
N TYR A 870 -15.12 -11.02 12.27
CA TYR A 870 -13.85 -10.88 11.53
C TYR A 870 -12.91 -12.02 11.90
N ARG A 871 -12.33 -12.65 10.87
CA ARG A 871 -11.32 -13.69 11.02
C ARG A 871 -9.99 -13.12 10.50
N GLY A 872 -9.13 -12.68 11.41
CA GLY A 872 -7.82 -12.13 11.07
C GLY A 872 -6.82 -13.22 10.67
N THR A 873 -6.06 -12.99 9.59
CA THR A 873 -4.98 -13.87 9.10
C THR A 873 -3.58 -13.28 9.27
N GLY A 874 -3.48 -12.11 9.90
CA GLY A 874 -2.23 -11.32 10.03
C GLY A 874 -1.82 -10.60 8.73
N ARG A 875 -0.87 -9.66 8.85
CA ARG A 875 -0.35 -8.80 7.76
C ARG A 875 1.05 -9.24 7.29
N GLY A 876 1.24 -10.54 7.08
CA GLY A 876 2.51 -11.09 6.59
C GLY A 876 2.80 -10.76 5.11
N PHE A 877 4.05 -10.94 4.69
CA PHE A 877 4.51 -10.78 3.30
C PHE A 877 3.98 -11.90 2.38
N VAL A 878 3.85 -11.65 1.06
CA VAL A 878 3.31 -12.64 0.06
C VAL A 878 4.12 -13.92 -0.04
N VAL A 879 5.34 -13.92 0.48
CA VAL A 879 6.36 -14.94 0.24
C VAL A 879 6.04 -16.29 0.91
N PHE A 880 4.99 -16.37 1.72
CA PHE A 880 4.67 -17.58 2.47
C PHE A 880 3.67 -18.46 1.72
N HIS A 881 4.09 -19.70 1.47
CA HIS A 881 3.23 -20.77 0.98
C HIS A 881 2.11 -21.07 1.99
N ALA A 882 0.86 -21.11 1.52
CA ALA A 882 -0.29 -21.49 2.31
C ALA A 882 -0.55 -23.00 2.19
N LYS A 883 -0.64 -23.71 3.32
CA LYS A 883 -0.78 -25.17 3.34
C LYS A 883 -2.16 -25.61 2.85
N PHE A 884 -2.28 -26.84 2.37
CA PHE A 884 -3.57 -27.44 2.00
C PHE A 884 -4.62 -27.36 3.10
N ALA A 885 -4.25 -27.60 4.37
CA ALA A 885 -5.15 -27.46 5.51
C ALA A 885 -5.66 -26.02 5.69
N ASP A 886 -4.83 -25.01 5.43
CA ASP A 886 -5.22 -23.61 5.54
C ASP A 886 -6.22 -23.24 4.44
N ASN A 887 -5.85 -23.49 3.18
CA ASN A 887 -6.69 -23.19 2.02
C ASN A 887 -8.04 -23.91 2.10
N TYR A 888 -8.05 -25.17 2.54
CA TYR A 888 -9.29 -25.93 2.74
C TYR A 888 -10.21 -25.30 3.78
N ARG A 889 -9.67 -24.86 4.92
CA ARG A 889 -10.44 -24.24 6.00
C ARG A 889 -11.04 -22.90 5.61
N PHE A 890 -10.35 -22.12 4.78
CA PHE A 890 -10.84 -20.82 4.31
C PHE A 890 -11.92 -20.96 3.23
N TYR A 891 -11.79 -21.94 2.32
CA TYR A 891 -12.59 -21.97 1.09
C TYR A 891 -13.57 -23.14 0.96
N SER A 892 -13.55 -24.12 1.88
CA SER A 892 -14.44 -25.29 1.82
C SER A 892 -15.92 -24.91 1.61
N ARG A 893 -16.48 -24.06 2.48
CA ARG A 893 -17.91 -23.67 2.43
C ARG A 893 -18.23 -22.52 1.47
N SER A 894 -17.28 -21.61 1.27
CA SER A 894 -17.48 -20.44 0.44
C SER A 894 -17.37 -20.75 -1.05
N HIS A 895 -16.46 -21.66 -1.44
CA HIS A 895 -16.13 -21.96 -2.84
C HIS A 895 -16.18 -23.45 -3.16
N PHE A 896 -15.42 -24.31 -2.45
CA PHE A 896 -15.20 -25.69 -2.90
C PHE A 896 -16.48 -26.52 -2.98
N VAL A 897 -17.28 -26.53 -1.92
CA VAL A 897 -18.58 -27.22 -1.90
C VAL A 897 -19.48 -26.72 -3.04
N LYS A 898 -19.53 -25.39 -3.21
CA LYS A 898 -20.36 -24.76 -4.24
C LYS A 898 -19.88 -25.06 -5.65
N GLY A 899 -18.56 -25.04 -5.87
CA GLY A 899 -17.91 -25.37 -7.14
C GLY A 899 -18.13 -26.84 -7.51
N ILE A 900 -18.04 -27.76 -6.54
CA ILE A 900 -18.34 -29.18 -6.76
C ILE A 900 -19.83 -29.39 -7.07
N GLU A 901 -20.73 -28.70 -6.38
CA GLU A 901 -22.18 -28.74 -6.68
C GLU A 901 -22.46 -28.31 -8.13
N LEU A 902 -21.86 -27.20 -8.56
CA LEU A 902 -21.99 -26.69 -9.93
C LEU A 902 -21.32 -27.60 -10.96
N MET A 903 -20.16 -28.18 -10.62
CA MET A 903 -19.49 -29.19 -11.45
C MET A 903 -20.40 -30.40 -11.68
N ILE A 904 -21.04 -30.92 -10.62
CA ILE A 904 -21.99 -32.03 -10.72
C ILE A 904 -23.17 -31.66 -11.62
N LEU A 905 -23.73 -30.45 -11.49
CA LEU A 905 -24.82 -29.97 -12.36
C LEU A 905 -24.39 -29.95 -13.83
N LEU A 906 -23.21 -29.41 -14.12
CA LEU A 906 -22.69 -29.33 -15.49
C LEU A 906 -22.37 -30.71 -16.06
N LEU A 907 -21.84 -31.63 -15.25
CA LEU A 907 -21.60 -33.03 -15.67
C LEU A 907 -22.91 -33.74 -15.98
N VAL A 908 -23.93 -33.59 -15.14
CA VAL A 908 -25.26 -34.18 -15.40
C VAL A 908 -25.88 -33.58 -16.67
N TYR A 909 -25.78 -32.25 -16.85
CA TYR A 909 -26.24 -31.59 -18.08
C TYR A 909 -25.47 -32.09 -19.31
N HIS A 910 -24.15 -32.30 -19.21
CA HIS A 910 -23.35 -32.86 -20.31
C HIS A 910 -23.71 -34.32 -20.64
N LEU A 911 -24.06 -35.12 -19.65
CA LEU A 911 -24.39 -36.56 -19.82
C LEU A 911 -25.79 -36.81 -20.38
N PHE A 912 -26.75 -35.92 -20.10
CA PHE A 912 -28.17 -36.13 -20.40
C PHE A 912 -28.84 -35.01 -21.19
N GLY A 913 -28.29 -33.81 -21.18
CA GLY A 913 -28.82 -32.66 -21.91
C GLY A 913 -28.32 -32.60 -23.34
N HIS A 914 -28.97 -31.75 -24.14
CA HIS A 914 -28.51 -31.47 -25.50
C HIS A 914 -27.64 -30.21 -25.53
N LEU A 915 -26.52 -30.27 -26.25
CA LEU A 915 -25.61 -29.14 -26.45
C LEU A 915 -26.30 -28.05 -27.29
N TYR A 916 -26.08 -26.77 -26.93
CA TYR A 916 -26.54 -25.64 -27.74
C TYR A 916 -25.98 -25.77 -29.17
N THR A 917 -26.84 -25.66 -30.18
CA THR A 917 -26.47 -25.71 -31.59
C THR A 917 -25.66 -24.48 -32.04
N GLY A 918 -25.77 -23.35 -31.33
CA GLY A 918 -25.02 -22.12 -31.62
C GLY A 918 -23.70 -22.02 -30.86
N VAL A 919 -22.58 -21.85 -31.58
CA VAL A 919 -21.22 -21.69 -31.03
C VAL A 919 -21.15 -20.54 -30.00
N VAL A 920 -21.80 -19.41 -30.28
CA VAL A 920 -21.80 -18.23 -29.40
C VAL A 920 -22.51 -18.52 -28.07
N ALA A 921 -23.67 -19.17 -28.10
CA ALA A 921 -24.41 -19.53 -26.89
C ALA A 921 -23.68 -20.58 -26.06
N TYR A 922 -23.03 -21.54 -26.73
CA TYR A 922 -22.18 -22.53 -26.07
C TYR A 922 -21.01 -21.89 -25.32
N ILE A 923 -20.26 -21.00 -25.99
CA ILE A 923 -19.14 -20.27 -25.37
C ILE A 923 -19.62 -19.39 -24.20
N LEU A 924 -20.68 -18.62 -24.39
CA LEU A 924 -21.12 -17.65 -23.38
C LEU A 924 -21.73 -18.28 -22.12
N ILE A 925 -22.36 -19.45 -22.23
CA ILE A 925 -23.09 -20.08 -21.12
C ILE A 925 -22.31 -21.25 -20.54
N ILE A 926 -21.94 -22.24 -21.36
CA ILE A 926 -21.34 -23.49 -20.86
C ILE A 926 -19.87 -23.26 -20.51
N THR A 927 -19.09 -22.63 -21.40
CA THR A 927 -17.66 -22.37 -21.13
C THR A 927 -17.48 -21.39 -19.96
N SER A 928 -18.32 -20.37 -19.83
CA SER A 928 -18.27 -19.42 -18.71
C SER A 928 -18.60 -20.08 -17.35
N MET A 929 -19.56 -21.01 -17.31
CA MET A 929 -19.89 -21.77 -16.10
C MET A 929 -18.76 -22.73 -15.71
N TRP A 930 -18.17 -23.44 -16.68
CA TRP A 930 -17.00 -24.27 -16.44
C TRP A 930 -15.79 -23.45 -15.98
N PHE A 931 -15.58 -22.27 -16.56
CA PHE A 931 -14.55 -21.33 -16.14
C PHE A 931 -14.73 -20.90 -14.68
N MET A 932 -15.96 -20.57 -14.26
CA MET A 932 -16.26 -20.22 -12.87
C MET A 932 -16.06 -21.41 -11.93
N VAL A 933 -16.47 -22.63 -12.31
CA VAL A 933 -16.20 -23.86 -11.53
C VAL A 933 -14.70 -24.09 -11.35
N GLY A 934 -13.93 -24.06 -12.44
CA GLY A 934 -12.48 -24.22 -12.39
C GLY A 934 -11.82 -23.15 -11.52
N THR A 935 -12.29 -21.92 -11.62
CA THR A 935 -11.83 -20.80 -10.79
C THR A 935 -12.09 -21.03 -9.30
N TRP A 936 -13.33 -21.36 -8.92
CA TRP A 936 -13.70 -21.57 -7.51
C TRP A 936 -12.97 -22.76 -6.86
N LEU A 937 -12.63 -23.78 -7.65
CA LEU A 937 -11.92 -24.95 -7.15
C LEU A 937 -10.40 -24.73 -7.08
N PHE A 938 -9.80 -24.06 -8.07
CA PHE A 938 -8.34 -24.10 -8.25
C PHE A 938 -7.61 -22.76 -8.05
N ALA A 939 -8.30 -21.61 -7.98
CA ALA A 939 -7.65 -20.32 -7.73
C ALA A 939 -6.79 -20.29 -6.45
N PRO A 940 -7.18 -20.91 -5.31
CA PRO A 940 -6.35 -20.95 -4.11
C PRO A 940 -5.00 -21.62 -4.30
N PHE A 941 -4.86 -22.58 -5.20
CA PHE A 941 -3.59 -23.25 -5.49
C PHE A 941 -2.81 -22.49 -6.57
N LEU A 942 -3.52 -21.92 -7.55
CA LEU A 942 -2.92 -21.17 -8.65
C LEU A 942 -2.25 -19.87 -8.21
N PHE A 943 -2.80 -19.17 -7.22
CA PHE A 943 -2.19 -17.96 -6.66
C PHE A 943 -1.36 -18.22 -5.40
N ASN A 944 -1.12 -19.48 -5.04
CA ASN A 944 -0.26 -19.85 -3.92
C ASN A 944 1.20 -19.91 -4.38
N PRO A 945 2.14 -19.15 -3.79
CA PRO A 945 3.56 -19.32 -4.06
C PRO A 945 3.98 -20.78 -3.89
N SER A 946 4.76 -21.33 -4.82
CA SER A 946 5.21 -22.74 -4.78
C SER A 946 4.05 -23.76 -4.78
N GLY A 947 2.85 -23.37 -5.24
CA GLY A 947 1.63 -24.20 -5.17
C GLY A 947 1.66 -25.49 -5.98
N PHE A 948 2.54 -25.59 -6.99
CA PHE A 948 2.73 -26.77 -7.83
C PHE A 948 4.11 -27.42 -7.65
N GLU A 949 4.75 -27.22 -6.50
CA GLU A 949 6.01 -27.88 -6.18
C GLU A 949 5.77 -29.25 -5.53
N TRP A 950 6.34 -30.32 -6.11
CA TRP A 950 6.06 -31.69 -5.69
C TRP A 950 6.37 -31.96 -4.21
N GLN A 951 7.54 -31.53 -3.73
CA GLN A 951 7.94 -31.74 -2.32
C GLN A 951 6.96 -31.07 -1.35
N LYS A 952 6.54 -29.82 -1.66
CA LYS A 952 5.58 -29.08 -0.84
C LYS A 952 4.22 -29.74 -0.80
N ILE A 953 3.73 -30.26 -1.92
CA ILE A 953 2.44 -30.95 -1.99
C ILE A 953 2.45 -32.22 -1.13
N VAL A 954 3.57 -32.96 -1.08
CA VAL A 954 3.69 -34.13 -0.22
C VAL A 954 3.61 -33.73 1.25
N ASP A 955 4.31 -32.68 1.65
CA ASP A 955 4.28 -32.15 3.02
C ASP A 955 2.89 -31.61 3.40
N ASP A 956 2.26 -30.88 2.50
CA ASP A 956 0.91 -30.33 2.65
C ASP A 956 -0.16 -31.42 2.75
N TRP A 957 -0.02 -32.48 1.96
CA TRP A 957 -0.88 -33.66 2.03
C TRP A 957 -0.74 -34.38 3.37
N ALA A 958 0.49 -34.49 3.89
CA ALA A 958 0.74 -35.05 5.21
C ALA A 958 0.12 -34.18 6.33
N ASP A 959 0.27 -32.85 6.25
CA ASP A 959 -0.32 -31.90 7.19
C ASP A 959 -1.85 -31.93 7.17
N TRP A 960 -2.46 -31.90 5.98
CA TRP A 960 -3.91 -32.02 5.82
C TRP A 960 -4.44 -33.35 6.34
N ASN A 961 -3.73 -34.47 6.08
CA ASN A 961 -4.09 -35.77 6.65
C ASN A 961 -3.97 -35.82 8.17
N LYS A 962 -3.00 -35.12 8.75
CA LYS A 962 -2.89 -34.97 10.20
C LYS A 962 -4.06 -34.15 10.75
N TRP A 963 -4.40 -33.03 10.12
CA TRP A 963 -5.51 -32.16 10.51
C TRP A 963 -6.88 -32.86 10.42
N ILE A 964 -7.17 -33.54 9.31
CA ILE A 964 -8.42 -34.30 9.13
C ILE A 964 -8.48 -35.50 10.07
N SER A 965 -7.32 -36.03 10.49
CA SER A 965 -7.26 -37.19 11.36
C SER A 965 -7.48 -36.89 12.84
N ASN A 966 -6.95 -35.75 13.31
CA ASN A 966 -6.97 -35.31 14.71
C ASN A 966 -8.38 -35.12 15.29
N LEU A 967 -8.61 -35.73 16.46
CA LEU A 967 -9.82 -35.53 17.25
C LEU A 967 -9.81 -34.15 17.93
N GLY A 968 -10.99 -33.53 18.00
CA GLY A 968 -11.17 -32.24 18.67
C GLY A 968 -11.33 -32.38 20.19
N GLY A 969 -11.51 -31.24 20.87
CA GLY A 969 -11.73 -31.17 22.31
C GLY A 969 -11.93 -29.74 22.79
N ILE A 970 -12.35 -29.57 24.05
CA ILE A 970 -12.49 -28.24 24.67
C ILE A 970 -11.10 -27.58 24.69
N GLY A 971 -10.97 -26.41 24.06
CA GLY A 971 -9.71 -25.65 23.98
C GLY A 971 -8.77 -26.04 22.83
N VAL A 972 -9.11 -27.03 21.99
CA VAL A 972 -8.29 -27.38 20.81
C VAL A 972 -8.59 -26.40 19.66
N SER A 973 -7.57 -25.73 19.14
CA SER A 973 -7.74 -24.73 18.08
C SER A 973 -8.25 -25.35 16.76
N PRO A 974 -9.09 -24.63 15.98
CA PRO A 974 -9.56 -25.06 14.65
C PRO A 974 -8.44 -25.37 13.64
N GLU A 975 -7.26 -24.79 13.84
CA GLU A 975 -6.06 -25.04 13.03
C GLU A 975 -5.47 -26.43 13.21
N LYS A 976 -5.66 -27.04 14.39
CA LYS A 976 -5.02 -28.32 14.72
C LYS A 976 -5.95 -29.51 14.52
N SER A 977 -7.27 -29.29 14.46
CA SER A 977 -8.26 -30.37 14.33
C SER A 977 -9.43 -29.98 13.43
N TRP A 978 -9.75 -30.87 12.48
CA TRP A 978 -10.95 -30.77 11.65
C TRP A 978 -12.23 -30.72 12.47
N GLU A 979 -12.31 -31.46 13.58
CA GLU A 979 -13.52 -31.52 14.39
C GLU A 979 -13.83 -30.17 15.06
N SER A 980 -12.81 -29.51 15.62
CA SER A 980 -12.95 -28.16 16.18
C SER A 980 -13.31 -27.13 15.09
N TRP A 981 -12.72 -27.23 13.90
CA TRP A 981 -13.06 -26.37 12.77
C TRP A 981 -14.49 -26.58 12.28
N TRP A 982 -14.92 -27.83 12.10
CA TRP A 982 -16.26 -28.19 11.61
C TRP A 982 -17.36 -27.74 12.58
N GLU A 983 -17.10 -27.82 13.89
CA GLU A 983 -18.00 -27.30 14.92
C GLU A 983 -18.05 -25.75 14.92
N LYS A 984 -16.91 -25.06 14.76
CA LYS A 984 -16.85 -23.59 14.65
C LYS A 984 -17.57 -23.10 13.38
N GLU A 985 -17.41 -23.80 12.26
CA GLU A 985 -17.98 -23.36 10.99
C GLU A 985 -19.52 -23.33 11.01
N GLN A 986 -20.14 -24.21 11.80
CA GLN A 986 -21.59 -24.31 12.00
C GLN A 986 -22.15 -23.44 13.14
N GLU A 987 -21.31 -22.65 13.82
CA GLU A 987 -21.73 -21.91 15.00
C GLU A 987 -22.86 -20.91 14.72
N HIS A 988 -22.86 -20.30 13.53
CA HIS A 988 -23.90 -19.38 13.06
C HIS A 988 -25.32 -19.99 13.09
N LEU A 989 -25.45 -21.30 12.87
CA LEU A 989 -26.75 -21.98 12.90
C LEU A 989 -27.34 -22.04 14.31
N ARG A 990 -26.53 -21.95 15.37
CA ARG A 990 -27.02 -21.94 16.76
C ARG A 990 -27.80 -20.67 17.09
N TYR A 991 -27.45 -19.57 16.45
CA TYR A 991 -28.06 -18.26 16.67
C TYR A 991 -29.13 -17.91 15.61
N SER A 992 -29.33 -18.81 14.64
CA SER A 992 -30.31 -18.64 13.57
C SER A 992 -31.73 -18.74 14.10
N GLY A 993 -32.61 -17.83 13.67
CA GLY A 993 -34.03 -17.88 13.98
C GLY A 993 -34.74 -19.07 13.31
N LYS A 994 -35.97 -19.38 13.75
CA LYS A 994 -36.79 -20.46 13.17
C LYS A 994 -36.93 -20.34 11.64
N LEU A 995 -37.12 -19.13 11.14
CA LEU A 995 -37.23 -18.85 9.70
C LEU A 995 -35.93 -19.19 8.95
N GLY A 996 -34.77 -18.83 9.51
CA GLY A 996 -33.46 -19.16 8.91
C GLY A 996 -33.24 -20.66 8.84
N ILE A 997 -33.63 -21.42 9.88
CA ILE A 997 -33.57 -22.89 9.86
C ILE A 997 -34.49 -23.48 8.80
N ILE A 998 -35.72 -22.95 8.66
CA ILE A 998 -36.66 -23.40 7.61
C ILE A 998 -36.08 -23.14 6.21
N VAL A 999 -35.48 -21.96 5.99
CA VAL A 999 -34.83 -21.63 4.71
C VAL A 999 -33.66 -22.56 4.41
N GLU A 1000 -32.83 -22.90 5.40
CA GLU A 1000 -31.74 -23.88 5.22
C GLU A 1000 -32.27 -25.26 4.79
N ILE A 1001 -33.34 -25.72 5.42
CA ILE A 1001 -33.99 -26.99 5.05
C ILE A 1001 -34.54 -26.90 3.63
N LEU A 1002 -35.27 -25.84 3.29
CA LEU A 1002 -35.82 -25.62 1.94
C LEU A 1002 -34.73 -25.58 0.88
N LEU A 1003 -33.62 -24.89 1.16
CA LEU A 1003 -32.46 -24.86 0.28
C LEU A 1003 -31.83 -26.25 0.13
N ALA A 1004 -31.76 -27.06 1.19
CA ALA A 1004 -31.23 -28.42 1.13
C ALA A 1004 -32.14 -29.39 0.34
N LEU A 1005 -33.46 -29.11 0.23
CA LEU A 1005 -34.39 -29.95 -0.53
C LEU A 1005 -34.02 -30.05 -2.03
N ARG A 1006 -33.29 -29.08 -2.57
CA ARG A 1006 -32.84 -29.11 -3.98
C ARG A 1006 -31.97 -30.34 -4.30
N PHE A 1007 -31.24 -30.86 -3.32
CA PHE A 1007 -30.36 -32.01 -3.52
C PHE A 1007 -31.13 -33.32 -3.77
N PHE A 1008 -32.39 -33.40 -3.37
CA PHE A 1008 -33.22 -34.59 -3.60
C PHE A 1008 -33.77 -34.65 -5.03
N LEU A 1009 -33.74 -33.52 -5.77
CA LEU A 1009 -34.09 -33.47 -7.20
C LEU A 1009 -33.11 -34.31 -8.04
N TYR A 1010 -31.84 -34.39 -7.65
CA TYR A 1010 -30.84 -35.21 -8.34
C TYR A 1010 -31.23 -36.69 -8.30
N GLN A 1011 -31.49 -37.22 -7.10
CA GLN A 1011 -31.95 -38.60 -6.94
C GLN A 1011 -33.25 -38.84 -7.67
N TYR A 1012 -34.23 -37.94 -7.50
CA TYR A 1012 -35.52 -38.07 -8.15
C TYR A 1012 -35.37 -38.21 -9.67
N GLY A 1013 -34.74 -37.27 -10.35
CA GLY A 1013 -34.65 -37.31 -11.81
C GLY A 1013 -33.66 -38.33 -12.38
N LEU A 1014 -32.55 -38.62 -11.69
CA LEU A 1014 -31.54 -39.56 -12.20
C LEU A 1014 -31.94 -41.03 -12.04
N VAL A 1015 -32.67 -41.38 -10.97
CA VAL A 1015 -33.13 -42.77 -10.75
C VAL A 1015 -34.05 -43.24 -11.88
N TYR A 1016 -34.89 -42.36 -12.43
CA TYR A 1016 -35.76 -42.68 -13.58
C TYR A 1016 -35.04 -42.75 -14.94
N ARG A 1017 -33.76 -42.35 -15.01
CA ARG A 1017 -32.92 -42.44 -16.22
C ARG A 1017 -31.99 -43.66 -16.19
N LEU A 1018 -31.98 -44.44 -15.11
CA LEU A 1018 -31.22 -45.69 -15.01
C LEU A 1018 -31.77 -46.72 -16.01
N SER A 1019 -30.86 -47.43 -16.69
CA SER A 1019 -31.20 -48.43 -17.70
C SER A 1019 -32.15 -49.53 -17.18
N ILE A 1020 -32.00 -49.91 -15.91
CA ILE A 1020 -32.79 -50.96 -15.22
C ILE A 1020 -34.27 -50.56 -15.03
N ILE A 1021 -34.56 -49.27 -14.94
CA ILE A 1021 -35.88 -48.74 -14.51
C ILE A 1021 -36.63 -48.07 -15.67
N LYS A 1022 -36.04 -48.04 -16.86
CA LYS A 1022 -36.52 -47.28 -18.04
C LYS A 1022 -37.98 -47.57 -18.44
N ASN A 1023 -38.51 -48.75 -18.08
CA ASN A 1023 -39.88 -49.18 -18.37
C ASN A 1023 -40.90 -48.96 -17.23
N SER A 1024 -40.48 -48.52 -16.05
CA SER A 1024 -41.36 -48.31 -14.88
C SER A 1024 -41.23 -46.89 -14.32
N GLN A 1025 -42.24 -46.05 -14.55
CA GLN A 1025 -42.30 -44.67 -14.04
C GLN A 1025 -43.04 -44.54 -12.70
N SER A 1026 -43.17 -45.63 -11.92
CA SER A 1026 -43.91 -45.58 -10.66
C SER A 1026 -43.15 -44.80 -9.59
N PHE A 1027 -43.87 -44.01 -8.79
CA PHE A 1027 -43.31 -43.30 -7.65
C PHE A 1027 -42.64 -44.25 -6.62
N LEU A 1028 -43.10 -45.50 -6.57
CA LEU A 1028 -42.53 -46.56 -5.73
C LEU A 1028 -41.04 -46.81 -6.01
N VAL A 1029 -40.56 -46.58 -7.23
CA VAL A 1029 -39.13 -46.75 -7.55
C VAL A 1029 -38.27 -45.68 -6.86
N TYR A 1030 -38.74 -44.44 -6.82
CA TYR A 1030 -38.07 -43.39 -6.06
C TYR A 1030 -38.07 -43.74 -4.56
N VAL A 1031 -39.20 -44.16 -4.00
CA VAL A 1031 -39.28 -44.60 -2.59
C VAL A 1031 -38.35 -45.78 -2.31
N ALA A 1032 -38.28 -46.77 -3.20
CA ALA A 1032 -37.37 -47.91 -3.07
C ALA A 1032 -35.89 -47.48 -3.08
N SER A 1033 -35.53 -46.45 -3.85
CA SER A 1033 -34.15 -45.93 -3.87
C SER A 1033 -33.70 -45.36 -2.51
N TRP A 1034 -34.62 -44.95 -1.63
CA TRP A 1034 -34.29 -44.54 -0.26
C TRP A 1034 -33.82 -45.69 0.64
N LEU A 1035 -34.17 -46.94 0.33
CA LEU A 1035 -33.65 -48.11 1.05
C LEU A 1035 -32.13 -48.19 0.94
N VAL A 1036 -31.56 -47.78 -0.19
CA VAL A 1036 -30.10 -47.69 -0.40
C VAL A 1036 -29.48 -46.66 0.54
N ILE A 1037 -30.12 -45.51 0.71
CA ILE A 1037 -29.66 -44.46 1.63
C ILE A 1037 -29.71 -44.94 3.08
N VAL A 1038 -30.82 -45.60 3.48
CA VAL A 1038 -30.96 -46.18 4.83
C VAL A 1038 -29.86 -47.23 5.09
N LEU A 1039 -29.58 -48.10 4.11
CA LEU A 1039 -28.51 -49.09 4.21
C LEU A 1039 -27.14 -48.43 4.40
N ILE A 1040 -26.82 -47.39 3.62
CA ILE A 1040 -25.57 -46.64 3.76
C ILE A 1040 -25.47 -45.98 5.15
N LEU A 1041 -26.54 -45.37 5.64
CA LEU A 1041 -26.57 -44.76 6.97
C LEU A 1041 -26.40 -45.80 8.10
N LEU A 1042 -26.98 -47.00 7.96
CA LEU A 1042 -26.79 -48.11 8.89
C LEU A 1042 -25.33 -48.59 8.90
N ILE A 1043 -24.68 -48.70 7.73
CA ILE A 1043 -23.26 -49.04 7.63
C ILE A 1043 -22.40 -47.98 8.31
N VAL A 1044 -22.65 -46.69 8.04
CA VAL A 1044 -21.91 -45.59 8.68
C VAL A 1044 -22.12 -45.60 10.20
N LYS A 1045 -23.33 -45.92 10.67
CA LYS A 1045 -23.62 -46.09 12.11
C LYS A 1045 -22.83 -47.26 12.70
N ALA A 1046 -22.81 -48.42 12.03
CA ALA A 1046 -22.04 -49.59 12.46
C ALA A 1046 -20.54 -49.29 12.56
N VAL A 1047 -19.97 -48.61 11.55
CA VAL A 1047 -18.56 -48.18 11.54
C VAL A 1047 -18.27 -47.15 12.64
N SER A 1048 -19.17 -46.19 12.87
CA SER A 1048 -19.01 -45.16 13.90
C SER A 1048 -19.02 -45.75 15.33
N VAL A 1049 -19.97 -46.66 15.60
CA VAL A 1049 -20.08 -47.37 16.88
C VAL A 1049 -18.88 -48.32 17.08
N GLY A 1050 -18.50 -49.05 16.04
CA GLY A 1050 -17.31 -49.91 16.04
C GLY A 1050 -16.02 -49.13 16.32
N ARG A 1051 -15.87 -47.93 15.72
CA ARG A 1051 -14.73 -47.05 16.00
C ARG A 1051 -14.70 -46.59 17.46
N ARG A 1052 -15.83 -46.22 18.05
CA ARG A 1052 -15.88 -45.76 19.46
C ARG A 1052 -15.63 -46.88 20.46
N ARG A 1053 -16.16 -48.09 20.24
CA ARG A 1053 -16.07 -49.20 21.20
C ARG A 1053 -14.84 -50.09 21.05
N LEU A 1054 -14.37 -50.31 19.81
CA LEU A 1054 -13.35 -51.34 19.51
C LEU A 1054 -11.99 -50.75 19.11
N SER A 1055 -11.93 -49.49 18.63
CA SER A 1055 -10.66 -48.90 18.15
C SER A 1055 -9.60 -48.71 19.23
N ALA A 1056 -10.00 -48.47 20.48
CA ALA A 1056 -9.07 -48.22 21.58
C ALA A 1056 -8.52 -49.53 22.17
N ASN A 1057 -9.34 -50.58 22.25
CA ASN A 1057 -9.01 -51.80 22.98
C ASN A 1057 -8.71 -53.02 22.06
N PHE A 1058 -9.18 -53.04 20.81
CA PHE A 1058 -9.04 -54.19 19.89
C PHE A 1058 -8.82 -53.77 18.43
N GLN A 1059 -7.62 -53.27 18.10
CA GLN A 1059 -7.28 -52.78 16.76
C GLN A 1059 -7.39 -53.85 15.65
N LEU A 1060 -7.01 -55.10 15.92
CA LEU A 1060 -7.07 -56.20 14.95
C LEU A 1060 -8.52 -56.55 14.57
N LEU A 1061 -9.40 -56.68 15.58
CA LEU A 1061 -10.83 -56.96 15.39
C LEU A 1061 -11.51 -55.84 14.60
N PHE A 1062 -11.15 -54.58 14.86
CA PHE A 1062 -11.67 -53.44 14.10
C PHE A 1062 -11.18 -53.44 12.64
N ARG A 1063 -9.93 -53.84 12.36
CA ARG A 1063 -9.41 -54.02 10.99
C ARG A 1063 -10.11 -55.16 10.26
N LEU A 1064 -10.38 -56.28 10.93
CA LEU A 1064 -11.15 -57.41 10.38
C LEU A 1064 -12.59 -57.01 10.06
N ILE A 1065 -13.26 -56.28 10.96
CA ILE A 1065 -14.62 -55.75 10.70
C ILE A 1065 -14.63 -54.82 9.49
N LYS A 1066 -13.63 -53.93 9.34
CA LYS A 1066 -13.49 -53.10 8.14
C LYS A 1066 -13.29 -53.93 6.87
N GLY A 1067 -12.42 -54.94 6.93
CA GLY A 1067 -12.19 -55.87 5.83
C GLY A 1067 -13.46 -56.62 5.44
N LEU A 1068 -14.24 -57.09 6.41
CA LEU A 1068 -15.48 -57.82 6.17
C LEU A 1068 -16.60 -56.92 5.62
N ILE A 1069 -16.72 -55.68 6.10
CA ILE A 1069 -17.63 -54.69 5.51
C ILE A 1069 -17.22 -54.39 4.06
N PHE A 1070 -15.91 -54.26 3.79
CA PHE A 1070 -15.40 -54.01 2.45
C PHE A 1070 -15.65 -55.18 1.50
N THR A 1071 -15.36 -56.42 1.90
CA THR A 1071 -15.66 -57.61 1.07
C THR A 1071 -17.15 -57.75 0.85
N THR A 1072 -18.00 -57.54 1.86
CA THR A 1072 -19.46 -57.57 1.70
C THR A 1072 -19.92 -56.51 0.68
N PHE A 1073 -19.38 -55.29 0.76
CA PHE A 1073 -19.69 -54.22 -0.18
C PHE A 1073 -19.24 -54.53 -1.61
N VAL A 1074 -18.01 -55.03 -1.79
CA VAL A 1074 -17.49 -55.46 -3.10
C VAL A 1074 -18.33 -56.60 -3.67
N THR A 1075 -18.76 -57.54 -2.83
CA THR A 1075 -19.63 -58.65 -3.26
C THR A 1075 -21.00 -58.15 -3.72
N ILE A 1076 -21.63 -57.23 -2.96
CA ILE A 1076 -22.89 -56.57 -3.35
C ILE A 1076 -22.71 -55.78 -4.64
N PHE A 1077 -21.59 -55.07 -4.79
CA PHE A 1077 -21.27 -54.29 -6.00
C PHE A 1077 -21.08 -55.18 -7.23
N LEU A 1078 -20.36 -56.31 -7.09
CA LEU A 1078 -20.18 -57.31 -8.16
C LEU A 1078 -21.50 -57.98 -8.52
N VAL A 1079 -22.35 -58.28 -7.54
CA VAL A 1079 -23.72 -58.79 -7.75
C VAL A 1079 -24.59 -57.78 -8.50
N LEU A 1080 -24.50 -56.49 -8.16
CA LEU A 1080 -25.21 -55.40 -8.85
C LEU A 1080 -24.69 -55.13 -10.28
N LEU A 1081 -23.46 -55.55 -10.59
CA LEU A 1081 -22.92 -55.51 -11.95
C LEU A 1081 -23.38 -56.70 -12.80
N THR A 1082 -23.45 -57.90 -12.22
CA THR A 1082 -23.66 -59.16 -12.96
C THR A 1082 -25.14 -59.54 -13.13
N LEU A 1083 -25.99 -59.29 -12.13
CA LEU A 1083 -27.42 -59.68 -12.16
C LEU A 1083 -28.33 -58.71 -12.93
N PRO A 1084 -28.21 -57.37 -12.81
CA PRO A 1084 -29.05 -56.40 -13.50
C PRO A 1084 -28.52 -55.88 -14.84
N HIS A 1085 -27.36 -56.36 -15.31
CA HIS A 1085 -26.63 -55.79 -16.46
C HIS A 1085 -26.38 -54.27 -16.37
N MET A 1086 -25.96 -53.76 -15.20
CA MET A 1086 -25.64 -52.33 -15.04
C MET A 1086 -24.49 -51.92 -15.95
N THR A 1087 -24.70 -50.88 -16.76
CA THR A 1087 -23.62 -50.30 -17.56
C THR A 1087 -22.70 -49.44 -16.69
N PRO A 1088 -21.44 -49.21 -17.08
CA PRO A 1088 -20.57 -48.25 -16.39
C PRO A 1088 -21.18 -46.84 -16.28
N LYS A 1089 -22.03 -46.45 -17.24
CA LYS A 1089 -22.80 -45.20 -17.20
C LYS A 1089 -23.79 -45.20 -16.02
N ASP A 1090 -24.48 -46.29 -15.77
CA ASP A 1090 -25.44 -46.41 -14.66
C ASP A 1090 -24.76 -46.28 -13.29
N ILE A 1091 -23.51 -46.75 -13.16
CA ILE A 1091 -22.72 -46.60 -11.92
C ILE A 1091 -22.42 -45.13 -11.63
N ILE A 1092 -21.97 -44.39 -12.66
CA ILE A 1092 -21.71 -42.95 -12.55
C ILE A 1092 -23.00 -42.21 -12.18
N VAL A 1093 -24.11 -42.57 -12.79
CA VAL A 1093 -25.43 -41.99 -12.52
C VAL A 1093 -25.88 -42.25 -11.08
N CYS A 1094 -25.67 -43.46 -10.55
CA CYS A 1094 -25.92 -43.77 -9.14
C CYS A 1094 -25.08 -42.89 -8.20
N VAL A 1095 -23.79 -42.71 -8.47
CA VAL A 1095 -22.94 -41.82 -7.66
C VAL A 1095 -23.46 -40.38 -7.69
N LEU A 1096 -23.81 -39.87 -8.88
CA LEU A 1096 -24.36 -38.52 -9.06
C LEU A 1096 -25.77 -38.35 -8.46
N ALA A 1097 -26.52 -39.43 -8.26
CA ALA A 1097 -27.84 -39.42 -7.61
C ALA A 1097 -27.72 -39.42 -6.07
N PHE A 1098 -26.92 -40.33 -5.51
CA PHE A 1098 -26.87 -40.55 -4.06
C PHE A 1098 -25.90 -39.62 -3.32
N MET A 1099 -24.79 -39.19 -3.94
CA MET A 1099 -23.81 -38.32 -3.28
C MET A 1099 -24.40 -36.92 -2.96
N PRO A 1100 -25.08 -36.21 -3.88
CA PRO A 1100 -25.73 -34.93 -3.54
C PRO A 1100 -26.83 -35.12 -2.50
N THR A 1101 -27.60 -36.20 -2.59
CA THR A 1101 -28.69 -36.49 -1.64
C THR A 1101 -28.17 -36.71 -0.22
N GLY A 1102 -27.08 -37.46 -0.06
CA GLY A 1102 -26.46 -37.65 1.25
C GLY A 1102 -25.88 -36.35 1.82
N TRP A 1103 -25.39 -35.44 0.97
CA TRP A 1103 -25.01 -34.09 1.37
C TRP A 1103 -26.23 -33.25 1.81
N GLY A 1104 -27.35 -33.32 1.09
CA GLY A 1104 -28.61 -32.68 1.48
C GLY A 1104 -29.10 -33.15 2.86
N LEU A 1105 -29.04 -34.46 3.13
CA LEU A 1105 -29.35 -35.02 4.45
C LEU A 1105 -28.38 -34.52 5.53
N LEU A 1106 -27.10 -34.36 5.19
CA LEU A 1106 -26.11 -33.80 6.11
C LEU A 1106 -26.46 -32.35 6.48
N LEU A 1107 -26.82 -31.51 5.50
CA LEU A 1107 -27.21 -30.11 5.74
C LEU A 1107 -28.47 -30.01 6.62
N ILE A 1108 -29.49 -30.84 6.35
CA ILE A 1108 -30.69 -30.91 7.19
C ILE A 1108 -30.34 -31.34 8.62
N ALA A 1109 -29.44 -32.33 8.78
CA ALA A 1109 -28.99 -32.77 10.10
C ALA A 1109 -28.21 -31.69 10.85
N GLN A 1110 -27.44 -30.85 10.14
CA GLN A 1110 -26.73 -29.70 10.72
C GLN A 1110 -27.70 -28.60 11.16
N ALA A 1111 -28.70 -28.25 10.34
CA ALA A 1111 -29.73 -27.29 10.67
C ALA A 1111 -30.58 -27.74 11.88
N CYS A 1112 -30.88 -29.05 11.98
CA CYS A 1112 -31.64 -29.67 13.06
C CYS A 1112 -30.77 -30.19 14.22
N LYS A 1113 -29.53 -29.71 14.37
CA LYS A 1113 -28.54 -30.22 15.32
C LYS A 1113 -29.06 -30.48 16.75
N PRO A 1114 -29.82 -29.58 17.41
CA PRO A 1114 -30.31 -29.84 18.77
C PRO A 1114 -31.19 -31.09 18.86
N VAL A 1115 -31.98 -31.37 17.84
CA VAL A 1115 -32.87 -32.55 17.78
C VAL A 1115 -32.05 -33.82 17.53
N ILE A 1116 -31.11 -33.77 16.58
CA ILE A 1116 -30.25 -34.89 16.22
C ILE A 1116 -29.30 -35.28 17.37
N GLN A 1117 -28.83 -34.29 18.15
CA GLN A 1117 -28.03 -34.53 19.34
C GLN A 1117 -28.83 -35.27 20.43
N ARG A 1118 -30.08 -34.85 20.69
CA ARG A 1118 -30.97 -35.56 21.64
C ARG A 1118 -31.27 -36.99 21.18
N ALA A 1119 -31.39 -37.21 19.86
CA ALA A 1119 -31.61 -38.53 19.28
C ALA A 1119 -30.35 -39.42 19.25
N GLY A 1120 -29.18 -38.93 19.66
CA GLY A 1120 -27.94 -39.71 19.75
C GLY A 1120 -27.23 -39.97 18.40
N PHE A 1121 -27.70 -39.42 17.29
CA PHE A 1121 -27.15 -39.68 15.95
C PHE A 1121 -26.00 -38.74 15.56
N TRP A 1122 -25.68 -37.71 16.35
CA TRP A 1122 -24.66 -36.71 16.02
C TRP A 1122 -23.27 -37.31 15.75
N GLY A 1123 -22.90 -38.39 16.44
CA GLY A 1123 -21.63 -39.10 16.18
C GLY A 1123 -21.56 -39.72 14.78
N SER A 1124 -22.68 -40.24 14.29
CA SER A 1124 -22.80 -40.78 12.93
C SER A 1124 -22.78 -39.66 11.89
N VAL A 1125 -23.48 -38.55 12.14
CA VAL A 1125 -23.46 -37.34 11.29
C VAL A 1125 -22.04 -36.79 11.16
N ARG A 1126 -21.28 -36.70 12.26
CA ARG A 1126 -19.87 -36.27 12.24
C ARG A 1126 -18.99 -37.22 11.43
N THR A 1127 -19.23 -38.54 11.54
CA THR A 1127 -18.47 -39.54 10.77
C THR A 1127 -18.76 -39.42 9.27
N LEU A 1128 -20.03 -39.25 8.90
CA LEU A 1128 -20.46 -39.03 7.52
C LEU A 1128 -19.86 -37.73 6.95
N ALA A 1129 -19.96 -36.62 7.70
CA ALA A 1129 -19.38 -35.34 7.32
C ALA A 1129 -17.89 -35.47 7.01
N ARG A 1130 -17.12 -36.12 7.89
CA ARG A 1130 -15.69 -36.36 7.67
C ARG A 1130 -15.41 -37.15 6.39
N GLY A 1131 -16.25 -38.14 6.08
CA GLY A 1131 -16.16 -38.90 4.83
C GLY A 1131 -16.32 -38.00 3.59
N TYR A 1132 -17.33 -37.12 3.59
CA TYR A 1132 -17.51 -36.13 2.51
C TYR A 1132 -16.31 -35.19 2.38
N GLU A 1133 -15.79 -34.68 3.48
CA GLU A 1133 -14.63 -33.76 3.47
C GLU A 1133 -13.37 -34.46 2.91
N ILE A 1134 -13.19 -35.76 3.21
CA ILE A 1134 -12.10 -36.55 2.63
C ILE A 1134 -12.26 -36.71 1.11
N VAL A 1135 -13.45 -37.06 0.65
CA VAL A 1135 -13.74 -37.21 -0.79
C VAL A 1135 -13.54 -35.87 -1.51
N MET A 1136 -14.03 -34.77 -0.96
CA MET A 1136 -13.82 -33.44 -1.53
C MET A 1136 -12.34 -33.04 -1.56
N GLY A 1137 -11.59 -33.33 -0.49
CA GLY A 1137 -10.14 -33.11 -0.47
C GLY A 1137 -9.42 -33.88 -1.57
N LEU A 1138 -9.73 -35.17 -1.73
CA LEU A 1138 -9.17 -35.99 -2.81
C LEU A 1138 -9.49 -35.45 -4.20
N LEU A 1139 -10.74 -35.03 -4.44
CA LEU A 1139 -11.15 -34.45 -5.73
C LEU A 1139 -10.40 -33.14 -6.05
N LEU A 1140 -10.08 -32.34 -5.03
CA LEU A 1140 -9.37 -31.08 -5.18
C LEU A 1140 -7.86 -31.26 -5.35
N PHE A 1141 -7.24 -32.08 -4.50
CA PHE A 1141 -5.78 -32.18 -4.45
C PHE A 1141 -5.20 -33.12 -5.52
N THR A 1142 -5.97 -34.09 -6.03
CA THR A 1142 -5.48 -35.02 -7.07
C THR A 1142 -5.09 -34.29 -8.37
N PRO A 1143 -5.92 -33.39 -8.94
CA PRO A 1143 -5.52 -32.60 -10.10
C PRO A 1143 -4.31 -31.71 -9.83
N VAL A 1144 -4.22 -31.12 -8.64
CA VAL A 1144 -3.09 -30.26 -8.24
C VAL A 1144 -1.79 -31.07 -8.16
N ALA A 1145 -1.82 -32.25 -7.55
CA ALA A 1145 -0.69 -33.16 -7.47
C ALA A 1145 -0.26 -33.65 -8.86
N PHE A 1146 -1.22 -33.94 -9.76
CA PHE A 1146 -0.93 -34.30 -11.14
C PHE A 1146 -0.23 -33.18 -11.90
N LEU A 1147 -0.72 -31.94 -11.79
CA LEU A 1147 -0.09 -30.79 -12.44
C LEU A 1147 1.32 -30.50 -11.90
N ALA A 1148 1.52 -30.71 -10.60
CA ALA A 1148 2.82 -30.54 -9.95
C ALA A 1148 3.88 -31.56 -10.34
N TRP A 1149 3.47 -32.69 -10.95
CA TRP A 1149 4.42 -33.64 -11.55
C TRP A 1149 5.22 -32.96 -12.67
N PHE A 1150 4.64 -31.98 -13.34
CA PHE A 1150 5.26 -31.30 -14.47
C PHE A 1150 6.04 -30.05 -14.01
N PRO A 1151 7.40 -30.05 -14.07
CA PRO A 1151 8.20 -28.96 -13.51
C PRO A 1151 7.92 -27.58 -14.14
N PHE A 1152 7.56 -27.55 -15.42
CA PHE A 1152 7.27 -26.32 -16.15
C PHE A 1152 6.05 -25.57 -15.59
N VAL A 1153 5.11 -26.25 -14.93
CA VAL A 1153 3.90 -25.62 -14.37
C VAL A 1153 4.28 -24.68 -13.22
N SER A 1154 5.15 -25.13 -12.33
CA SER A 1154 5.64 -24.32 -11.20
C SER A 1154 6.47 -23.12 -11.66
N GLU A 1155 7.32 -23.31 -12.68
CA GLU A 1155 8.08 -22.20 -13.28
C GLU A 1155 7.18 -21.17 -13.97
N PHE A 1156 6.21 -21.64 -14.74
CA PHE A 1156 5.26 -20.78 -15.44
C PHE A 1156 4.41 -19.98 -14.45
N GLN A 1157 3.86 -20.64 -13.43
CA GLN A 1157 3.12 -19.98 -12.34
C GLN A 1157 3.96 -18.88 -11.70
N THR A 1158 5.21 -19.20 -11.33
CA THR A 1158 6.07 -18.27 -10.60
C THR A 1158 6.42 -17.03 -11.45
N ARG A 1159 6.74 -17.22 -12.74
CA ARG A 1159 7.09 -16.12 -13.66
C ARG A 1159 5.90 -15.24 -14.04
N MET A 1160 4.71 -15.83 -14.13
CA MET A 1160 3.50 -15.11 -14.56
C MET A 1160 2.87 -14.32 -13.41
N LEU A 1161 2.86 -14.86 -12.19
CA LEU A 1161 2.06 -14.33 -11.09
C LEU A 1161 2.86 -13.51 -10.07
N PHE A 1162 4.19 -13.66 -10.03
CA PHE A 1162 5.04 -13.00 -9.05
C PHE A 1162 6.13 -12.15 -9.72
N ASN A 1163 6.66 -11.18 -8.99
CA ASN A 1163 7.66 -10.24 -9.51
C ASN A 1163 8.93 -11.00 -9.98
N GLN A 1164 9.44 -10.66 -11.17
CA GLN A 1164 10.60 -11.32 -11.78
C GLN A 1164 11.88 -11.19 -10.93
N ALA A 1165 12.10 -10.06 -10.26
CA ALA A 1165 13.25 -9.87 -9.38
C ALA A 1165 13.22 -10.84 -8.20
N PHE A 1166 12.03 -11.03 -7.63
CA PHE A 1166 11.78 -11.99 -6.57
C PHE A 1166 11.88 -13.44 -7.07
N SER A 1167 11.32 -13.76 -8.24
CA SER A 1167 11.39 -15.09 -8.85
C SER A 1167 12.85 -15.53 -9.10
N ARG A 1168 13.71 -14.64 -9.61
CA ARG A 1168 15.15 -14.91 -9.78
C ARG A 1168 15.85 -15.12 -8.43
N GLY A 1169 15.53 -14.32 -7.42
CA GLY A 1169 16.06 -14.47 -6.06
C GLY A 1169 15.68 -15.81 -5.42
N LEU A 1170 14.43 -16.24 -5.57
CA LEU A 1170 13.92 -17.55 -5.13
C LEU A 1170 14.64 -18.71 -5.81
N GLN A 1171 14.85 -18.63 -7.13
CA GLN A 1171 15.58 -19.66 -7.87
C GLN A 1171 17.03 -19.79 -7.40
N ILE A 1172 17.73 -18.67 -7.21
CA ILE A 1172 19.11 -18.65 -6.70
C ILE A 1172 19.17 -19.16 -5.26
N SER A 1173 18.25 -18.71 -4.39
CA SER A 1173 18.17 -19.17 -3.00
C SER A 1173 17.90 -20.68 -2.91
N ARG A 1174 17.05 -21.24 -3.78
CA ARG A 1174 16.82 -22.69 -3.86
C ARG A 1174 18.06 -23.47 -4.30
N ILE A 1175 18.82 -22.95 -5.26
CA ILE A 1175 20.09 -23.55 -5.71
C ILE A 1175 21.12 -23.55 -4.56
N LEU A 1176 21.22 -22.44 -3.83
CA LEU A 1176 22.13 -22.29 -2.69
C LEU A 1176 21.68 -23.10 -1.46
N GLY A 1177 20.37 -23.14 -1.18
CA GLY A 1177 19.77 -23.87 -0.07
C GLY A 1177 19.75 -25.39 -0.28
N GLY A 1178 19.71 -25.84 -1.54
CA GLY A 1178 19.88 -27.25 -1.91
C GLY A 1178 21.23 -27.82 -1.45
N GLN A 1179 22.31 -27.02 -1.52
CA GLN A 1179 23.63 -27.44 -1.03
C GLN A 1179 23.71 -27.55 0.50
N GLY A 1180 22.85 -26.85 1.26
CA GLY A 1180 22.82 -26.89 2.72
C GLY A 1180 22.15 -28.14 3.28
N LYS A 1181 21.08 -28.63 2.66
CA LYS A 1181 20.40 -29.87 3.09
C LYS A 1181 21.26 -31.11 2.88
N ASP A 1182 22.02 -31.17 1.79
CA ASP A 1182 22.93 -32.29 1.49
C ASP A 1182 24.15 -32.38 2.42
N ARG A 1183 24.53 -31.28 3.10
CA ARG A 1183 25.55 -31.32 4.17
C ARG A 1183 24.97 -31.79 5.51
N SER A 1184 23.70 -31.50 5.80
CA SER A 1184 23.07 -31.93 7.05
C SER A 1184 22.70 -33.42 7.08
N SER A 1185 22.46 -34.03 5.91
CA SER A 1185 22.17 -35.46 5.78
C SER A 1185 23.42 -36.33 5.88
N LYS A 1186 24.62 -35.81 5.60
CA LYS A 1186 25.89 -36.53 5.75
C LYS A 1186 26.46 -36.58 7.17
N ASN A 1187 25.94 -35.79 8.11
CA ASN A 1187 26.37 -35.81 9.53
C ASN A 1187 25.47 -36.68 10.42
N LYS A 1188 24.68 -37.59 9.82
CA LYS A 1188 23.86 -38.59 10.52
C LYS A 1188 24.03 -40.01 9.94
N GLU A 1189 25.24 -40.34 9.49
CA GLU A 1189 25.70 -41.74 9.37
C GLU A 1189 26.83 -42.00 10.35
#